data_AF-A0A4D6N795-F1
#
_entry.id   AF-A0A4D6N795-F1
#
_cell.length_a   1.000
_cell.length_b   1.000
_cell.length_c   1.000
_cell.angle_alpha   90.00
_cell.angle_beta   90.00
_cell.angle_gamma   90.00
#
_symmetry.space_group_name_H-M   'P 1'
#
loop_
_entity.id
_entity.type
_entity.pdbx_description
1 polymer ?
#
loop_
_entity_poly.entity_id
_entity_poly.type
_entity_poly.pdbx_seq_one_letter_code
_entity_poly.pdbx_strand_id
1 'polypeptide(L)'
;MAYTQGFLQLRALTTSSVRVSPKWELRTSKPNRIVCKAQNENVEDSDATNLNLSSRRMALGTALIGGAADAQLSMEKPQSESHMGCNEFIVLGTVAVTTLPAISPEEYPASHVEPLSLNRTSFPEGFVFGTASAAYQYEGAAFEYGREASVWDTFTHEHPEKIEDGSNGDVAIDQYHRYEEDIKIMKDMNLDAYRFSISWSRILPNGKGGKNEEGVNKEGIEYYNNLIDHLIANGIKPYVTLFHWDTPQALETEYGGFLSSDIVDDFRNYAQICFKYFGDRVKHWITLNEPSAYSREGYSVGAFAPGRCSSGHDETCLGGDSATEPYIVTHNLLLAHAAAVDVYRKQFQAQNENVEDSDATNLNLSSRRMALGTALIGGAADAQLSMEKPQSESHMGCNEFIVLGTVAVTTLPAISPEEYPASHVEPLSLNRTSFPEGFVFGTASAAYQYEGAAFEYGREASVWDTFTHEHPEKIEDGSNGDVAIDQYHRYEEDIKIMKDMNLDAYRFSISWSRILPNGKGGKNEEGVNKEGIEYYNNLIDHLIANGIKPYVTLFHWDTPQALETEYGGFLSSDIVDDFRNYAQICFKYFGDRVKHWITLNEPSAYSREGYSVGAFAPGRCSSGHDETCLGGDSATEPYIVTHNLLLAHAAAVDVYRKQFQDDQKGVIGITLISRWFEPYSNSEADKRAVQRALDFLFGW
;
A
#
# COMPACT_ATOMS: atom_id res chain seq x y z
N MET A 1 15.18 -14.73 7.84
CA MET A 1 15.97 -13.59 8.38
C MET A 1 16.05 -12.48 7.34
N ALA A 2 14.87 -11.90 7.13
CA ALA A 2 14.53 -10.65 6.50
C ALA A 2 13.22 -10.27 7.22
N TYR A 3 12.72 -9.05 7.09
CA TYR A 3 11.26 -8.93 7.11
C TYR A 3 10.76 -9.80 5.95
N THR A 4 10.29 -11.00 6.25
CA THR A 4 9.71 -11.91 5.27
C THR A 4 8.32 -11.36 4.96
N GLN A 5 8.21 -10.58 3.88
CA GLN A 5 6.99 -10.66 3.08
C GLN A 5 6.99 -12.06 2.45
N GLY A 6 5.91 -12.80 2.72
CA GLY A 6 5.82 -14.23 2.52
C GLY A 6 6.24 -14.74 1.15
N PHE A 7 6.93 -15.88 1.17
CA PHE A 7 7.03 -16.77 0.02
C PHE A 7 5.65 -17.32 -0.33
N LEU A 8 5.17 -17.02 -1.53
CA LEU A 8 4.12 -17.80 -2.20
C LEU A 8 4.75 -18.47 -3.42
N GLN A 9 5.01 -19.78 -3.30
CA GLN A 9 5.37 -20.64 -4.43
C GLN A 9 4.24 -20.64 -5.46
N LEU A 10 4.53 -20.22 -6.69
CA LEU A 10 3.80 -20.67 -7.86
C LEU A 10 4.75 -21.49 -8.75
N ARG A 11 4.57 -22.81 -8.72
CA ARG A 11 5.10 -23.73 -9.73
C ARG A 11 4.65 -23.27 -11.10
N ALA A 12 5.60 -23.02 -12.00
CA ALA A 12 5.39 -23.19 -13.42
C ALA A 12 6.61 -23.92 -14.00
N LEU A 13 6.52 -25.24 -14.09
CA LEU A 13 7.29 -25.98 -15.07
C LEU A 13 6.35 -26.38 -16.20
N THR A 14 6.89 -26.12 -17.39
CA THR A 14 6.66 -26.76 -18.68
C THR A 14 5.33 -26.54 -19.41
N THR A 15 5.51 -25.80 -20.51
CA THR A 15 4.84 -25.96 -21.80
C THR A 15 4.26 -27.35 -22.05
N SER A 16 2.94 -27.51 -21.94
CA SER A 16 2.14 -28.30 -22.89
C SER A 16 0.65 -27.99 -22.72
N SER A 17 0.02 -27.67 -23.84
CA SER A 17 -1.41 -27.37 -23.98
C SER A 17 -2.30 -28.54 -23.54
N VAL A 18 -3.19 -28.32 -22.57
CA VAL A 18 -4.37 -29.18 -22.36
C VAL A 18 -5.60 -28.28 -22.17
N ARG A 19 -6.49 -28.30 -23.17
CA ARG A 19 -7.86 -27.77 -23.04
C ARG A 19 -8.68 -28.76 -22.20
N VAL A 20 -9.38 -28.28 -21.19
CA VAL A 20 -10.50 -29.02 -20.58
C VAL A 20 -11.70 -28.08 -20.47
N SER A 21 -12.78 -28.42 -21.15
CA SER A 21 -14.09 -27.77 -21.02
C SER A 21 -14.95 -28.60 -20.04
N PRO A 22 -15.67 -28.00 -19.07
CA PRO A 22 -16.51 -28.78 -18.17
C PRO A 22 -17.83 -29.15 -18.86
N LYS A 23 -18.12 -30.45 -18.93
CA LYS A 23 -19.49 -30.97 -19.00
C LYS A 23 -19.95 -31.25 -17.58
N TRP A 24 -21.13 -30.75 -17.23
CA TRP A 24 -21.78 -31.01 -15.95
C TRP A 24 -22.58 -32.31 -16.02
N GLU A 25 -22.35 -33.23 -15.09
CA GLU A 25 -23.35 -34.23 -14.71
C GLU A 25 -23.52 -34.23 -13.19
N LEU A 26 -24.77 -33.93 -12.78
CA LEU A 26 -25.29 -34.01 -11.42
C LEU A 26 -25.45 -35.47 -11.00
N ARG A 27 -24.79 -35.86 -9.90
CA ARG A 27 -25.27 -36.75 -8.80
C ARG A 27 -24.08 -37.42 -8.11
N THR A 28 -23.80 -37.04 -6.86
CA THR A 28 -23.48 -37.96 -5.73
C THR A 28 -23.23 -37.15 -4.45
N SER A 29 -23.66 -37.71 -3.32
CA SER A 29 -23.66 -37.11 -1.98
C SER A 29 -22.61 -37.75 -1.06
N LYS A 30 -21.31 -37.49 -1.32
CA LYS A 30 -20.21 -37.70 -0.36
C LYS A 30 -19.08 -36.68 -0.59
N PRO A 31 -18.43 -36.16 0.47
CA PRO A 31 -17.33 -35.21 0.35
C PRO A 31 -16.06 -35.93 -0.14
N ASN A 32 -15.55 -35.54 -1.31
CA ASN A 32 -14.23 -35.96 -1.77
C ASN A 32 -13.17 -35.08 -1.10
N ARG A 33 -12.43 -35.68 -0.17
CA ARG A 33 -11.24 -35.11 0.47
C ARG A 33 -10.09 -35.16 -0.55
N ILE A 34 -9.66 -34.01 -1.06
CA ILE A 34 -8.40 -33.94 -1.82
C ILE A 34 -7.25 -34.06 -0.81
N VAL A 35 -6.59 -35.22 -0.82
CA VAL A 35 -5.37 -35.47 -0.06
C VAL A 35 -4.20 -35.37 -1.04
N CYS A 36 -3.39 -34.32 -0.93
CA CYS A 36 -2.12 -34.24 -1.64
C CYS A 36 -1.07 -35.04 -0.86
N LYS A 37 -0.84 -36.29 -1.26
CA LYS A 37 0.38 -37.04 -0.94
C LYS A 37 1.39 -36.79 -2.05
N ALA A 38 2.55 -36.23 -1.72
CA ALA A 38 3.72 -36.31 -2.58
C ALA A 38 4.46 -37.62 -2.25
N GLN A 39 4.29 -38.64 -3.08
CA GLN A 39 5.24 -39.74 -3.16
C GLN A 39 6.31 -39.37 -4.19
N ASN A 40 7.56 -39.48 -3.74
CA ASN A 40 8.75 -39.32 -4.55
C ASN A 40 8.92 -40.60 -5.39
N GLU A 41 8.83 -40.50 -6.71
CA GLU A 41 9.34 -41.53 -7.61
C GLU A 41 10.35 -40.89 -8.56
N ASN A 42 11.62 -41.25 -8.32
CA ASN A 42 12.78 -41.18 -9.22
C ASN A 42 13.38 -39.81 -9.55
N VAL A 43 14.18 -39.27 -8.61
CA VAL A 43 15.42 -38.57 -8.93
C VAL A 43 16.49 -39.08 -7.94
N GLU A 44 17.59 -39.61 -8.47
CA GLU A 44 18.76 -40.02 -7.69
C GLU A 44 19.45 -38.80 -7.07
N ASP A 45 20.06 -38.99 -5.89
CA ASP A 45 20.81 -37.99 -5.13
C ASP A 45 21.91 -37.30 -5.97
N SER A 46 21.70 -36.03 -6.34
CA SER A 46 22.70 -34.94 -6.42
C SER A 46 22.06 -33.69 -7.05
N ASP A 47 22.50 -32.52 -6.61
CA ASP A 47 22.17 -31.17 -7.10
C ASP A 47 20.91 -30.49 -6.53
N ALA A 48 21.02 -30.09 -5.26
CA ALA A 48 20.27 -28.96 -4.72
C ALA A 48 21.22 -27.75 -4.56
N THR A 49 21.11 -26.77 -5.46
CA THR A 49 21.25 -25.30 -5.25
C THR A 49 21.62 -24.62 -6.57
N ASN A 50 20.67 -23.92 -7.19
CA ASN A 50 20.94 -22.87 -8.18
C ASN A 50 19.69 -21.98 -8.32
N LEU A 51 19.74 -20.76 -7.79
CA LEU A 51 18.75 -19.72 -8.09
C LEU A 51 18.92 -19.30 -9.56
N ASN A 52 17.82 -19.22 -10.31
CA ASN A 52 17.86 -18.82 -11.72
C ASN A 52 18.13 -17.30 -11.87
N LEU A 53 18.53 -16.86 -13.07
CA LEU A 53 18.85 -15.46 -13.41
C LEU A 53 17.72 -14.46 -13.03
N SER A 54 16.45 -14.89 -13.07
CA SER A 54 15.30 -14.07 -12.73
C SER A 54 15.17 -13.82 -11.22
N SER A 55 15.45 -14.82 -10.39
CA SER A 55 15.49 -14.67 -8.92
C SER A 55 16.62 -13.74 -8.48
N ARG A 56 17.75 -13.75 -9.20
CA ARG A 56 18.89 -12.85 -8.96
C ARG A 56 18.60 -11.41 -9.40
N ARG A 57 17.91 -11.24 -10.54
CA ARG A 57 17.37 -9.94 -10.96
C ARG A 57 16.34 -9.37 -9.98
N MET A 58 15.59 -10.20 -9.25
CA MET A 58 14.68 -9.76 -8.17
C MET A 58 15.42 -9.43 -6.88
N ALA A 59 16.45 -10.21 -6.50
CA ALA A 59 17.27 -9.93 -5.32
C ALA A 59 17.99 -8.57 -5.44
N LEU A 60 18.58 -8.28 -6.61
CA LEU A 60 19.21 -6.99 -6.93
C LEU A 60 18.20 -5.85 -7.19
N GLY A 61 16.94 -6.06 -6.82
CA GLY A 61 15.85 -5.87 -7.74
C GLY A 61 14.47 -5.56 -7.14
N THR A 62 14.32 -5.02 -5.92
CA THR A 62 12.97 -4.88 -5.25
C THR A 62 12.66 -3.54 -4.53
N ALA A 63 11.87 -2.55 -5.06
CA ALA A 63 11.19 -1.40 -4.36
C ALA A 63 10.65 -0.20 -5.22
N LEU A 64 9.32 -0.12 -5.40
CA LEU A 64 8.39 1.04 -5.17
C LEU A 64 7.09 0.79 -5.96
N ILE A 65 5.87 1.06 -5.45
CA ILE A 65 5.30 2.29 -4.84
C ILE A 65 4.39 1.95 -3.64
N GLY A 66 4.16 2.94 -2.77
CA GLY A 66 3.49 2.83 -1.47
C GLY A 66 1.97 2.58 -1.44
N GLY A 67 1.50 2.44 -0.21
CA GLY A 67 0.11 2.27 0.21
C GLY A 67 0.08 2.26 1.75
N ALA A 68 -0.88 2.96 2.32
CA ALA A 68 -1.02 3.34 3.73
C ALA A 68 -1.04 2.20 4.75
N ALA A 69 -0.60 2.48 5.99
CA ALA A 69 -1.18 1.97 7.22
C ALA A 69 -0.76 2.79 8.45
N ASP A 70 -1.71 2.91 9.39
CA ASP A 70 -1.74 3.67 10.63
C ASP A 70 -0.49 3.68 11.51
N ALA A 71 -0.24 4.83 12.13
CA ALA A 71 0.54 4.93 13.36
C ALA A 71 -0.35 5.48 14.49
N GLN A 72 -0.88 4.57 15.30
CA GLN A 72 -1.22 4.87 16.70
C GLN A 72 0.07 5.26 17.44
N LEU A 73 0.16 6.53 17.84
CA LEU A 73 1.07 6.95 18.90
C LEU A 73 0.28 7.74 19.93
N SER A 74 0.19 7.17 21.13
CA SER A 74 -0.30 7.82 22.33
C SER A 74 0.58 9.02 22.67
N MET A 75 -0.01 10.21 22.62
CA MET A 75 0.54 11.38 23.30
C MET A 75 -0.55 11.96 24.20
N GLU A 76 -0.25 12.01 25.49
CA GLU A 76 -1.06 12.65 26.51
C GLU A 76 -1.33 14.12 26.16
N LYS A 77 -2.59 14.54 26.35
CA LYS A 77 -3.13 15.89 26.13
C LYS A 77 -2.38 16.97 26.91
N PRO A 78 -2.42 18.21 26.39
CA PRO A 78 -3.05 19.28 27.15
C PRO A 78 -4.25 19.90 26.41
N GLN A 79 -5.24 20.31 27.19
CA GLN A 79 -6.49 20.95 26.78
C GLN A 79 -6.25 22.27 26.01
N SER A 80 -6.96 22.48 24.90
CA SER A 80 -7.76 23.69 24.65
C SER A 80 -8.62 23.54 23.38
N GLU A 81 -9.76 24.20 23.40
CA GLU A 81 -10.85 24.18 22.41
C GLU A 81 -10.44 24.77 21.04
N SER A 82 -10.93 24.21 19.93
CA SER A 82 -11.67 24.95 18.87
C SER A 82 -11.89 24.12 17.58
N HIS A 83 -13.13 24.20 17.09
CA HIS A 83 -13.62 24.13 15.70
C HIS A 83 -13.20 23.01 14.72
N MET A 84 -14.14 22.08 14.53
CA MET A 84 -14.78 21.66 13.25
C MET A 84 -14.03 21.95 11.94
N GLY A 85 -13.61 20.87 11.25
CA GLY A 85 -13.12 20.90 9.87
C GLY A 85 -13.54 19.63 9.13
N CYS A 86 -14.47 19.78 8.19
CA CYS A 86 -14.91 18.78 7.25
C CYS A 86 -13.77 18.42 6.29
N ASN A 87 -13.52 17.14 6.04
CA ASN A 87 -12.66 16.70 4.94
C ASN A 87 -13.49 16.36 3.70
N GLU A 88 -13.05 16.97 2.60
CA GLU A 88 -13.63 17.03 1.27
C GLU A 88 -13.66 15.65 0.59
N PHE A 89 -14.80 15.29 0.00
CA PHE A 89 -14.89 14.25 -1.03
C PHE A 89 -15.30 14.90 -2.36
N ILE A 90 -14.42 14.81 -3.36
CA ILE A 90 -14.68 15.25 -4.72
C ILE A 90 -15.52 14.17 -5.42
N VAL A 91 -16.78 14.50 -5.72
CA VAL A 91 -17.67 13.70 -6.58
C VAL A 91 -17.61 14.26 -8.00
N LEU A 92 -17.03 13.52 -8.95
CA LEU A 92 -17.16 13.80 -10.38
C LEU A 92 -18.43 13.12 -10.93
N GLY A 93 -19.38 13.94 -11.36
CA GLY A 93 -20.68 13.51 -11.88
C GLY A 93 -20.64 12.97 -13.33
N THR A 94 -21.53 12.00 -13.59
CA THR A 94 -21.93 11.47 -14.90
C THR A 94 -23.25 12.13 -15.37
N VAL A 95 -23.63 12.09 -16.66
CA VAL A 95 -25.00 11.75 -17.18
C VAL A 95 -25.12 11.76 -18.74
N ALA A 96 -25.61 10.61 -19.24
CA ALA A 96 -26.52 10.21 -20.36
C ALA A 96 -26.40 10.62 -21.86
N VAL A 97 -26.04 9.61 -22.66
CA VAL A 97 -26.73 8.96 -23.82
C VAL A 97 -27.65 9.79 -24.74
N THR A 98 -27.20 9.97 -25.98
CA THR A 98 -28.05 9.99 -27.19
C THR A 98 -27.62 8.88 -28.14
N THR A 99 -28.56 8.08 -28.64
CA THR A 99 -28.32 7.02 -29.62
C THR A 99 -27.85 7.59 -30.97
N LEU A 100 -26.61 7.27 -31.36
CA LEU A 100 -26.08 7.42 -32.71
C LEU A 100 -25.42 6.09 -33.13
N PRO A 101 -25.38 5.77 -34.44
CA PRO A 101 -24.96 4.46 -34.93
C PRO A 101 -23.48 4.21 -34.63
N ALA A 102 -23.09 2.94 -34.53
CA ALA A 102 -21.72 2.51 -34.26
C ALA A 102 -20.70 3.25 -35.14
N ILE A 103 -19.94 4.15 -34.53
CA ILE A 103 -18.76 4.80 -35.09
C ILE A 103 -17.57 3.93 -34.69
N SER A 104 -16.75 3.57 -35.67
CA SER A 104 -15.46 2.89 -35.50
C SER A 104 -14.55 3.68 -34.54
N PRO A 105 -13.63 3.02 -33.81
CA PRO A 105 -12.76 3.70 -32.87
C PRO A 105 -11.73 4.54 -33.64
N GLU A 106 -12.07 5.79 -33.93
CA GLU A 106 -11.11 6.85 -34.22
C GLU A 106 -11.01 7.77 -33.00
N GLU A 107 -9.77 8.12 -32.70
CA GLU A 107 -9.22 8.67 -31.47
C GLU A 107 -9.95 9.93 -30.97
N TYR A 108 -10.45 9.89 -29.73
CA TYR A 108 -10.58 11.10 -28.92
C TYR A 108 -9.27 11.26 -28.14
N PRO A 109 -8.61 12.44 -28.19
CA PRO A 109 -7.40 12.68 -27.44
C PRO A 109 -7.77 12.73 -25.95
N ALA A 110 -7.31 11.74 -25.20
CA ALA A 110 -7.34 11.78 -23.75
C ALA A 110 -6.62 13.06 -23.31
N SER A 111 -7.22 13.81 -22.40
CA SER A 111 -6.50 14.82 -21.63
C SER A 111 -5.41 14.09 -20.84
N HIS A 112 -4.21 14.05 -21.39
CA HIS A 112 -3.01 13.52 -20.76
C HIS A 112 -2.67 14.42 -19.56
N VAL A 113 -3.19 14.07 -18.38
CA VAL A 113 -2.44 14.34 -17.16
C VAL A 113 -1.39 13.24 -17.13
N GLU A 114 -0.23 13.51 -17.72
CA GLU A 114 0.89 12.60 -17.56
C GLU A 114 1.21 12.51 -16.07
N PRO A 115 1.25 11.31 -15.46
CA PRO A 115 1.93 11.17 -14.17
C PRO A 115 3.33 11.74 -14.36
N LEU A 116 3.78 12.60 -13.46
CA LEU A 116 5.13 13.16 -13.46
C LEU A 116 6.13 12.04 -13.75
N SER A 117 6.56 11.90 -15.00
CA SER A 117 7.48 10.85 -15.40
C SER A 117 8.86 11.36 -15.02
N LEU A 118 9.18 11.28 -13.74
CA LEU A 118 10.51 11.59 -13.25
C LEU A 118 11.47 10.62 -13.93
N ASN A 119 12.43 11.18 -14.66
CA ASN A 119 13.51 10.45 -15.28
C ASN A 119 14.84 10.99 -14.74
N ARG A 120 15.97 10.41 -15.15
CA ARG A 120 17.28 10.83 -14.64
C ARG A 120 17.59 12.31 -14.89
N THR A 121 17.02 12.93 -15.94
CA THR A 121 17.22 14.36 -16.23
C THR A 121 16.29 15.27 -15.42
N SER A 122 15.36 14.69 -14.64
CA SER A 122 14.57 15.41 -13.64
C SER A 122 15.35 15.70 -12.35
N PHE A 123 16.54 15.10 -12.19
CA PHE A 123 17.42 15.32 -11.03
C PHE A 123 18.59 16.25 -11.41
N PRO A 124 19.20 16.96 -10.44
CA PRO A 124 20.35 17.82 -10.70
C PRO A 124 21.48 17.09 -11.41
N GLU A 125 22.23 17.82 -12.24
CA GLU A 125 23.42 17.28 -12.89
C GLU A 125 24.41 16.74 -11.83
N GLY A 126 24.91 15.52 -12.05
CA GLY A 126 25.79 14.83 -11.10
C GLY A 126 25.10 14.05 -9.99
N PHE A 127 23.76 13.99 -9.97
CA PHE A 127 23.02 13.14 -9.03
C PHE A 127 23.38 11.66 -9.21
N VAL A 128 23.75 11.01 -8.12
CA VAL A 128 24.22 9.62 -8.11
C VAL A 128 23.04 8.69 -7.83
N PHE A 129 22.75 7.79 -8.78
CA PHE A 129 21.80 6.69 -8.59
C PHE A 129 22.58 5.42 -8.25
N GLY A 130 22.33 4.85 -7.07
CA GLY A 130 23.02 3.64 -6.64
C GLY A 130 22.11 2.58 -6.04
N THR A 131 22.63 1.36 -5.97
CA THR A 131 22.03 0.23 -5.23
C THR A 131 22.92 -0.16 -4.04
N ALA A 132 22.39 -0.94 -3.10
CA ALA A 132 23.10 -1.30 -1.88
C ALA A 132 22.95 -2.78 -1.47
N SER A 133 23.92 -3.30 -0.73
CA SER A 133 23.93 -4.65 -0.13
C SER A 133 24.60 -4.67 1.25
N ALA A 134 24.46 -5.81 1.93
CA ALA A 134 25.23 -6.17 3.11
C ALA A 134 25.96 -7.51 2.89
N ALA A 135 27.11 -7.66 3.53
CA ALA A 135 27.96 -8.84 3.39
C ALA A 135 27.22 -10.13 3.77
N TYR A 136 26.62 -10.19 4.96
CA TYR A 136 25.90 -11.39 5.42
C TYR A 136 24.66 -11.70 4.55
N GLN A 137 24.00 -10.67 4.00
CA GLN A 137 22.82 -10.84 3.15
C GLN A 137 23.15 -11.33 1.73
N TYR A 138 24.34 -11.00 1.20
CA TYR A 138 24.65 -11.19 -0.22
C TYR A 138 25.82 -12.13 -0.48
N GLU A 139 26.90 -12.08 0.31
CA GLU A 139 28.14 -12.79 -0.03
C GLU A 139 28.01 -14.30 0.00
N GLY A 140 27.49 -14.85 1.11
CA GLY A 140 27.61 -16.28 1.38
C GLY A 140 29.08 -16.69 1.61
N ALA A 141 29.43 -17.91 1.19
CA ALA A 141 30.77 -18.49 1.36
C ALA A 141 31.25 -18.39 2.82
N ALA A 142 30.36 -18.77 3.76
CA ALA A 142 30.50 -18.41 5.16
C ALA A 142 31.73 -19.00 5.85
N PHE A 143 32.16 -20.18 5.42
CA PHE A 143 33.29 -20.93 5.99
C PHE A 143 34.34 -21.26 4.93
N GLU A 144 34.38 -20.48 3.85
CA GLU A 144 35.31 -20.67 2.75
C GLU A 144 36.43 -19.63 2.79
N TYR A 145 37.56 -19.98 2.18
CA TYR A 145 38.69 -19.07 1.95
C TYR A 145 39.17 -18.33 3.21
N GLY A 146 39.16 -19.02 4.36
CA GLY A 146 39.68 -18.49 5.62
C GLY A 146 38.80 -17.45 6.32
N ARG A 147 37.54 -17.25 5.89
CA ARG A 147 36.53 -16.55 6.71
C ARG A 147 36.18 -17.42 7.92
N GLU A 148 36.09 -16.79 9.08
CA GLU A 148 35.55 -17.41 10.30
C GLU A 148 34.16 -16.84 10.63
N ALA A 149 33.47 -17.48 11.57
CA ALA A 149 32.10 -17.13 11.93
C ALA A 149 31.95 -15.68 12.43
N SER A 150 30.92 -15.00 11.95
CA SER A 150 30.33 -13.81 12.58
C SER A 150 29.22 -14.22 13.54
N VAL A 151 28.76 -13.27 14.35
CA VAL A 151 27.63 -13.45 15.28
C VAL A 151 26.35 -13.94 14.59
N TRP A 152 26.15 -13.59 13.31
CA TRP A 152 25.00 -14.06 12.56
C TRP A 152 25.13 -15.51 12.09
N ASP A 153 26.33 -15.96 11.73
CA ASP A 153 26.58 -17.37 11.39
C ASP A 153 26.26 -18.25 12.60
N THR A 154 26.79 -17.90 13.78
CA THR A 154 26.51 -18.62 15.03
C THR A 154 25.04 -18.54 15.43
N PHE A 155 24.43 -17.36 15.40
CA PHE A 155 23.03 -17.17 15.79
C PHE A 155 22.07 -18.00 14.94
N THR A 156 22.25 -18.04 13.62
CA THR A 156 21.37 -18.84 12.73
C THR A 156 21.56 -20.34 12.88
N HIS A 157 22.79 -20.79 13.15
CA HIS A 157 23.08 -22.21 13.32
C HIS A 157 22.64 -22.74 14.68
N GLU A 158 22.79 -21.96 15.74
CA GLU A 158 22.43 -22.36 17.10
C GLU A 158 20.95 -22.12 17.41
N HIS A 159 20.33 -21.12 16.78
CA HIS A 159 18.94 -20.72 16.98
C HIS A 159 18.13 -20.67 15.68
N PRO A 160 18.04 -21.78 14.90
CA PRO A 160 17.26 -21.80 13.67
C PRO A 160 15.77 -21.53 13.93
N GLU A 161 15.26 -21.80 15.13
CA GLU A 161 13.89 -21.48 15.54
C GLU A 161 13.59 -19.98 15.57
N LYS A 162 14.63 -19.13 15.64
CA LYS A 162 14.48 -17.67 15.55
C LYS A 162 14.40 -17.18 14.11
N ILE A 163 14.55 -18.07 13.14
CA ILE A 163 14.43 -17.76 11.72
C ILE A 163 13.13 -18.38 11.21
N GLU A 164 12.25 -17.56 10.60
CA GLU A 164 10.90 -17.98 10.19
C GLU A 164 10.85 -19.28 9.39
N ASP A 165 11.84 -19.52 8.52
CA ASP A 165 11.96 -20.73 7.69
C ASP A 165 13.11 -21.66 8.13
N GLY A 166 13.77 -21.35 9.25
CA GLY A 166 14.93 -22.09 9.76
C GLY A 166 16.19 -21.99 8.89
N SER A 167 16.22 -21.09 7.90
CA SER A 167 17.35 -20.92 6.99
C SER A 167 18.54 -20.17 7.63
N ASN A 168 19.68 -20.18 6.94
CA ASN A 168 20.90 -19.46 7.34
C ASN A 168 21.52 -18.70 6.16
N GLY A 169 22.53 -17.88 6.46
CA GLY A 169 23.26 -17.06 5.48
C GLY A 169 24.48 -17.75 4.84
N ASP A 170 24.64 -19.07 4.95
CA ASP A 170 25.90 -19.74 4.56
C ASP A 170 26.25 -19.54 3.09
N VAL A 171 25.21 -19.57 2.24
CA VAL A 171 25.29 -19.37 0.78
C VAL A 171 24.70 -18.03 0.36
N ALA A 172 23.67 -17.53 1.06
CA ALA A 172 22.96 -16.29 0.72
C ALA A 172 22.55 -16.23 -0.77
N ILE A 173 22.82 -15.13 -1.48
CA ILE A 173 22.67 -15.06 -2.96
C ILE A 173 23.94 -15.44 -3.73
N ASP A 174 24.97 -15.87 -3.01
CA ASP A 174 26.25 -16.35 -3.52
C ASP A 174 27.04 -15.27 -4.30
N GLN A 175 27.00 -14.02 -3.83
CA GLN A 175 27.75 -12.92 -4.46
C GLN A 175 29.26 -13.14 -4.38
N TYR A 176 29.77 -13.85 -3.35
CA TYR A 176 31.19 -14.11 -3.23
C TYR A 176 31.76 -14.78 -4.49
N HIS A 177 31.04 -15.75 -5.05
CA HIS A 177 31.44 -16.45 -6.27
C HIS A 177 30.98 -15.76 -7.57
N ARG A 178 30.04 -14.80 -7.47
CA ARG A 178 29.26 -14.34 -8.63
C ARG A 178 29.15 -12.83 -8.79
N TYR A 179 29.98 -12.08 -8.07
CA TYR A 179 29.97 -10.62 -8.11
C TYR A 179 30.10 -10.03 -9.52
N GLU A 180 30.80 -10.70 -10.45
CA GLU A 180 30.89 -10.24 -11.86
C GLU A 180 29.51 -10.20 -12.55
N GLU A 181 28.66 -11.20 -12.29
CA GLU A 181 27.29 -11.25 -12.83
C GLU A 181 26.42 -10.15 -12.20
N ASP A 182 26.57 -9.92 -10.90
CA ASP A 182 25.82 -8.91 -10.17
C ASP A 182 26.19 -7.49 -10.65
N ILE A 183 27.49 -7.22 -10.85
CA ILE A 183 27.99 -5.95 -11.40
C ILE A 183 27.47 -5.72 -12.82
N LYS A 184 27.41 -6.78 -13.64
CA LYS A 184 26.84 -6.68 -14.98
C LYS A 184 25.37 -6.26 -14.94
N ILE A 185 24.59 -6.80 -14.00
CA ILE A 185 23.19 -6.40 -13.80
C ILE A 185 23.11 -4.91 -13.40
N MET A 186 23.95 -4.46 -12.46
CA MET A 186 23.99 -3.04 -12.04
C MET A 186 24.29 -2.10 -13.20
N LYS A 187 25.22 -2.50 -14.08
CA LYS A 187 25.57 -1.75 -15.29
C LYS A 187 24.43 -1.73 -16.30
N ASP A 188 23.79 -2.88 -16.54
CA ASP A 188 22.63 -2.98 -17.43
C ASP A 188 21.44 -2.14 -16.93
N MET A 189 21.35 -1.92 -15.61
CA MET A 189 20.39 -1.01 -14.96
C MET A 189 20.81 0.47 -14.99
N ASN A 190 21.98 0.79 -15.57
CA ASN A 190 22.52 2.15 -15.65
C ASN A 190 22.70 2.83 -14.28
N LEU A 191 23.20 2.09 -13.27
CA LEU A 191 23.52 2.62 -11.95
C LEU A 191 24.92 3.24 -11.91
N ASP A 192 25.08 4.33 -11.16
CA ASP A 192 26.33 5.07 -11.00
C ASP A 192 27.18 4.59 -9.82
N ALA A 193 26.55 3.97 -8.81
CA ALA A 193 27.21 3.59 -7.57
C ALA A 193 26.67 2.28 -6.98
N TYR A 194 27.54 1.59 -6.25
CA TYR A 194 27.19 0.42 -5.46
C TYR A 194 27.69 0.57 -4.03
N ARG A 195 26.76 0.55 -3.08
CA ARG A 195 27.06 0.53 -1.65
C ARG A 195 27.09 -0.89 -1.12
N PHE A 196 28.25 -1.40 -0.73
CA PHE A 196 28.38 -2.74 -0.12
C PHE A 196 29.10 -2.65 1.21
N SER A 197 29.00 -3.68 2.05
CA SER A 197 29.78 -3.78 3.28
C SER A 197 30.91 -4.78 3.15
N ILE A 198 31.99 -4.54 3.88
CA ILE A 198 33.10 -5.49 4.03
C ILE A 198 32.82 -6.33 5.28
N SER A 199 32.95 -7.65 5.15
CA SER A 199 32.76 -8.56 6.27
C SER A 199 33.99 -8.58 7.17
N TRP A 200 33.79 -8.16 8.42
CA TRP A 200 34.90 -8.08 9.39
C TRP A 200 35.53 -9.46 9.60
N SER A 201 34.73 -10.51 9.82
CA SER A 201 35.23 -11.86 10.02
C SER A 201 35.87 -12.48 8.76
N ARG A 202 35.64 -11.90 7.57
CA ARG A 202 36.34 -12.29 6.35
C ARG A 202 37.72 -11.65 6.23
N ILE A 203 37.89 -10.40 6.69
CA ILE A 203 39.18 -9.70 6.65
C ILE A 203 40.07 -10.09 7.84
N LEU A 204 39.49 -10.16 9.03
CA LEU A 204 40.15 -10.54 10.28
C LEU A 204 39.34 -11.68 10.91
N PRO A 205 39.71 -12.94 10.66
CA PRO A 205 38.90 -14.08 11.10
C PRO A 205 38.76 -14.20 12.62
N ASN A 206 39.83 -13.86 13.37
CA ASN A 206 39.77 -13.76 14.84
C ASN A 206 39.32 -12.38 15.35
N GLY A 207 38.87 -11.49 14.45
CA GLY A 207 38.47 -10.12 14.73
C GLY A 207 39.60 -9.13 15.05
N LYS A 208 40.79 -9.61 15.39
CA LYS A 208 41.95 -8.79 15.79
C LYS A 208 43.01 -8.69 14.71
N GLY A 209 43.46 -7.46 14.43
CA GLY A 209 44.58 -7.18 13.53
C GLY A 209 45.84 -6.76 14.29
N GLY A 210 46.97 -7.43 14.07
CA GLY A 210 48.24 -7.10 14.71
C GLY A 210 49.02 -5.96 14.04
N LYS A 211 50.09 -5.49 14.70
CA LYS A 211 50.93 -4.33 14.25
C LYS A 211 51.60 -4.50 12.87
N ASN A 212 51.58 -5.70 12.28
CA ASN A 212 52.19 -6.03 10.99
C ASN A 212 51.25 -6.86 10.08
N GLU A 213 49.94 -6.56 10.03
CA GLU A 213 48.95 -7.34 9.24
C GLU A 213 48.80 -8.80 9.72
N GLU A 214 49.24 -9.09 10.95
CA GLU A 214 49.04 -10.39 11.57
C GLU A 214 47.55 -10.64 11.78
N GLY A 215 47.07 -11.80 11.34
CA GLY A 215 45.66 -12.16 11.37
C GLY A 215 44.84 -11.73 10.14
N VAL A 216 45.43 -11.01 9.18
CA VAL A 216 44.73 -10.64 7.93
C VAL A 216 44.57 -11.85 7.01
N ASN A 217 43.33 -12.11 6.61
CA ASN A 217 43.01 -13.10 5.60
C ASN A 217 43.24 -12.53 4.18
N LYS A 218 44.26 -13.03 3.49
CA LYS A 218 44.64 -12.55 2.15
C LYS A 218 43.59 -12.84 1.09
N GLU A 219 42.91 -13.98 1.18
CA GLU A 219 41.85 -14.34 0.23
C GLU A 219 40.65 -13.39 0.37
N GLY A 220 40.29 -13.03 1.60
CA GLY A 220 39.27 -12.01 1.87
C GLY A 220 39.65 -10.65 1.28
N ILE A 221 40.91 -10.23 1.43
CA ILE A 221 41.42 -9.00 0.81
C ILE A 221 41.37 -9.08 -0.73
N GLU A 222 41.74 -10.22 -1.31
CA GLU A 222 41.70 -10.44 -2.75
C GLU A 222 40.28 -10.37 -3.31
N TYR A 223 39.31 -10.99 -2.63
CA TYR A 223 37.89 -10.90 -3.01
C TYR A 223 37.40 -9.44 -3.12
N TYR A 224 37.59 -8.62 -2.09
CA TYR A 224 37.13 -7.23 -2.13
C TYR A 224 37.93 -6.37 -3.12
N ASN A 225 39.22 -6.64 -3.32
CA ASN A 225 39.99 -5.99 -4.39
C ASN A 225 39.37 -6.29 -5.76
N ASN A 226 39.10 -7.57 -6.04
CA ASN A 226 38.49 -7.99 -7.30
C ASN A 226 37.10 -7.37 -7.48
N LEU A 227 36.26 -7.36 -6.44
CA LEU A 227 34.95 -6.71 -6.46
C LEU A 227 35.06 -5.21 -6.79
N ILE A 228 35.93 -4.49 -6.08
CA ILE A 228 36.15 -3.04 -6.27
C ILE A 228 36.68 -2.74 -7.68
N ASP A 229 37.66 -3.53 -8.16
CA ASP A 229 38.23 -3.34 -9.49
C ASP A 229 37.20 -3.60 -10.59
N HIS A 230 36.35 -4.62 -10.43
CA HIS A 230 35.28 -4.89 -11.38
C HIS A 230 34.18 -3.82 -11.37
N LEU A 231 33.84 -3.24 -10.20
CA LEU A 231 32.90 -2.12 -10.11
C LEU A 231 33.44 -0.91 -10.89
N ILE A 232 34.69 -0.52 -10.63
CA ILE A 232 35.34 0.63 -11.27
C ILE A 232 35.48 0.39 -12.78
N ALA A 233 35.89 -0.80 -13.20
CA ALA A 233 36.00 -1.17 -14.61
C ALA A 233 34.64 -1.08 -15.37
N ASN A 234 33.53 -1.16 -14.63
CA ASN A 234 32.18 -1.02 -15.19
C ASN A 234 31.56 0.37 -14.97
N GLY A 235 32.34 1.34 -14.48
CA GLY A 235 31.89 2.72 -14.27
C GLY A 235 31.04 2.92 -13.02
N ILE A 236 31.01 1.93 -12.13
CA ILE A 236 30.20 1.94 -10.90
C ILE A 236 31.10 2.36 -9.72
N LYS A 237 30.72 3.43 -9.03
CA LYS A 237 31.48 3.97 -7.89
C LYS A 237 31.28 3.12 -6.63
N PRO A 238 32.34 2.66 -5.95
CA PRO A 238 32.21 1.91 -4.71
C PRO A 238 31.94 2.82 -3.51
N TYR A 239 30.87 2.53 -2.78
CA TYR A 239 30.54 3.12 -1.48
C TYR A 239 30.68 2.01 -0.43
N VAL A 240 31.64 2.11 0.49
CA VAL A 240 31.96 1.00 1.39
C VAL A 240 31.46 1.25 2.79
N THR A 241 30.72 0.29 3.33
CA THR A 241 30.32 0.22 4.73
C THR A 241 31.26 -0.70 5.50
N LEU A 242 31.91 -0.21 6.55
CA LEU A 242 32.85 -1.01 7.34
C LEU A 242 32.15 -2.02 8.24
N PHE A 243 31.07 -1.61 8.91
CA PHE A 243 30.30 -2.46 9.81
C PHE A 243 28.83 -2.53 9.41
N HIS A 244 28.35 -3.74 9.13
CA HIS A 244 26.96 -4.01 8.80
C HIS A 244 26.45 -5.21 9.62
N TRP A 245 26.64 -5.12 10.94
CA TRP A 245 26.09 -6.00 11.97
C TRP A 245 26.71 -7.40 12.06
N ASP A 246 27.83 -7.63 11.39
CA ASP A 246 28.51 -8.91 11.28
C ASP A 246 29.80 -8.96 12.12
N THR A 247 29.66 -8.66 13.41
CA THR A 247 30.75 -8.76 14.40
C THR A 247 31.37 -10.16 14.36
N PRO A 248 32.71 -10.32 14.33
CA PRO A 248 33.35 -11.62 14.43
C PRO A 248 32.97 -12.35 15.72
N GLN A 249 32.54 -13.61 15.63
CA GLN A 249 32.11 -14.41 16.78
C GLN A 249 33.23 -14.56 17.82
N ALA A 250 34.49 -14.56 17.39
CA ALA A 250 35.65 -14.59 18.29
C ALA A 250 35.64 -13.43 19.31
N LEU A 251 35.23 -12.22 18.89
CA LEU A 251 35.17 -11.04 19.77
C LEU A 251 33.94 -11.08 20.70
N GLU A 252 32.81 -11.59 20.19
CA GLU A 252 31.62 -11.83 21.00
C GLU A 252 31.91 -12.84 22.12
N THR A 253 32.57 -13.95 21.79
CA THR A 253 32.95 -14.99 22.75
C THR A 253 34.01 -14.51 23.75
N GLU A 254 34.98 -13.70 23.33
CA GLU A 254 36.08 -13.28 24.19
C GLU A 254 35.64 -12.25 25.24
N TYR A 255 34.87 -11.24 24.85
CA TYR A 255 34.51 -10.13 25.74
C TYR A 255 33.10 -9.56 25.54
N GLY A 256 32.23 -10.24 24.79
CA GLY A 256 30.85 -9.80 24.55
C GLY A 256 30.70 -8.73 23.47
N GLY A 257 31.67 -8.67 22.53
CA GLY A 257 31.57 -7.80 21.36
C GLY A 257 31.41 -6.33 21.73
N PHE A 258 30.33 -5.69 21.28
CA PHE A 258 30.06 -4.28 21.56
C PHE A 258 29.65 -3.97 23.01
N LEU A 259 29.50 -4.97 23.88
CA LEU A 259 29.36 -4.73 25.32
C LEU A 259 30.67 -4.30 25.98
N SER A 260 31.82 -4.64 25.40
CA SER A 260 33.13 -4.20 25.90
C SER A 260 33.65 -3.00 25.12
N SER A 261 34.30 -2.07 25.83
CA SER A 261 35.05 -0.97 25.20
C SER A 261 36.28 -1.44 24.41
N ASP A 262 36.76 -2.68 24.63
CA ASP A 262 37.91 -3.23 23.92
C ASP A 262 37.68 -3.30 22.41
N ILE A 263 36.42 -3.49 21.98
CA ILE A 263 36.06 -3.53 20.56
C ILE A 263 36.39 -2.23 19.82
N VAL A 264 36.52 -1.11 20.51
CA VAL A 264 36.81 0.19 19.91
C VAL A 264 38.19 0.19 19.24
N ASP A 265 39.19 -0.42 19.90
CA ASP A 265 40.54 -0.52 19.35
C ASP A 265 40.61 -1.59 18.26
N ASP A 266 39.91 -2.72 18.42
CA ASP A 266 39.85 -3.77 17.39
C ASP A 266 39.13 -3.27 16.12
N PHE A 267 38.03 -2.54 16.26
CA PHE A 267 37.35 -1.90 15.12
C PHE A 267 38.22 -0.83 14.46
N ARG A 268 38.98 -0.05 15.24
CA ARG A 268 39.95 0.92 14.71
C ARG A 268 41.00 0.21 13.84
N ASN A 269 41.54 -0.91 14.32
CA ASN A 269 42.56 -1.69 13.59
C ASN A 269 41.99 -2.29 12.31
N TYR A 270 40.79 -2.86 12.38
CA TYR A 270 40.04 -3.36 11.21
C TYR A 270 39.81 -2.27 10.17
N ALA A 271 39.31 -1.10 10.59
CA ALA A 271 39.09 0.04 9.71
C ALA A 271 40.40 0.51 9.06
N GLN A 272 41.50 0.58 9.83
CA GLN A 272 42.83 0.94 9.32
C GLN A 272 43.32 -0.01 8.22
N ILE A 273 43.10 -1.32 8.38
CA ILE A 273 43.41 -2.33 7.37
C ILE A 273 42.56 -2.10 6.11
N CYS A 274 41.26 -1.88 6.26
CA CYS A 274 40.38 -1.59 5.12
C CYS A 274 40.81 -0.32 4.36
N PHE A 275 41.14 0.77 5.06
CA PHE A 275 41.63 1.99 4.41
C PHE A 275 42.94 1.78 3.68
N LYS A 276 43.83 0.97 4.25
CA LYS A 276 45.13 0.66 3.65
C LYS A 276 44.99 -0.14 2.35
N TYR A 277 44.16 -1.16 2.31
CA TYR A 277 44.04 -2.04 1.15
C TYR A 277 43.09 -1.52 0.08
N PHE A 278 42.08 -0.73 0.45
CA PHE A 278 41.01 -0.34 -0.47
C PHE A 278 40.87 1.18 -0.66
N GLY A 279 41.48 2.01 0.20
CA GLY A 279 41.30 3.46 0.21
C GLY A 279 41.94 4.21 -0.97
N ASP A 280 42.81 3.53 -1.74
CA ASP A 280 43.33 4.04 -3.01
C ASP A 280 42.20 4.17 -4.06
N ARG A 281 41.23 3.25 -4.04
CA ARG A 281 40.08 3.19 -4.97
C ARG A 281 38.75 3.60 -4.36
N VAL A 282 38.56 3.40 -3.05
CA VAL A 282 37.32 3.72 -2.34
C VAL A 282 37.40 5.12 -1.73
N LYS A 283 36.49 6.01 -2.16
CA LYS A 283 36.44 7.41 -1.69
C LYS A 283 35.24 7.72 -0.77
N HIS A 284 34.22 6.86 -0.76
CA HIS A 284 33.03 7.01 0.05
C HIS A 284 32.99 5.91 1.12
N TRP A 285 33.14 6.32 2.38
CA TRP A 285 33.22 5.42 3.53
C TRP A 285 32.09 5.69 4.52
N ILE A 286 31.41 4.61 4.91
CA ILE A 286 30.39 4.57 5.96
C ILE A 286 30.96 3.68 7.06
N THR A 287 31.08 4.18 8.30
CA THR A 287 31.67 3.36 9.36
C THR A 287 30.68 2.33 9.90
N LEU A 288 29.44 2.74 10.15
CA LEU A 288 28.40 1.93 10.80
C LEU A 288 27.10 2.05 10.00
N ASN A 289 26.44 0.93 9.71
CA ASN A 289 25.04 0.92 9.27
C ASN A 289 24.12 0.87 10.49
N GLU A 290 23.16 1.79 10.58
CA GLU A 290 22.01 1.76 11.50
C GLU A 290 22.35 1.32 12.94
N PRO A 291 23.24 2.05 13.65
CA PRO A 291 23.70 1.64 14.98
C PRO A 291 22.57 1.57 16.02
N SER A 292 21.49 2.34 15.83
CA SER A 292 20.30 2.28 16.69
C SER A 292 19.53 0.97 16.52
N ALA A 293 19.31 0.52 15.28
CA ALA A 293 18.61 -0.72 15.00
C ALA A 293 19.44 -1.93 15.46
N TYR A 294 20.75 -1.94 15.20
CA TYR A 294 21.65 -2.97 15.74
C TYR A 294 21.55 -3.10 17.26
N SER A 295 21.62 -1.96 17.98
CA SER A 295 21.56 -1.95 19.45
C SER A 295 20.19 -2.39 19.98
N ARG A 296 19.10 -1.96 19.33
CA ARG A 296 17.74 -2.31 19.73
C ARG A 296 17.42 -3.77 19.47
N GLU A 297 17.59 -4.23 18.23
CA GLU A 297 17.18 -5.58 17.84
C GLU A 297 18.10 -6.66 18.42
N GLY A 298 19.39 -6.37 18.56
CA GLY A 298 20.38 -7.31 19.08
C GLY A 298 20.45 -7.42 20.60
N TYR A 299 20.18 -6.32 21.32
CA TYR A 299 20.44 -6.22 22.78
C TYR A 299 19.26 -5.70 23.62
N SER A 300 18.16 -5.26 22.99
CA SER A 300 16.91 -4.90 23.70
C SER A 300 15.81 -5.92 23.45
N VAL A 301 15.52 -6.19 22.18
CA VAL A 301 14.46 -7.11 21.73
C VAL A 301 14.98 -8.54 21.67
N GLY A 302 16.23 -8.74 21.27
CA GLY A 302 16.85 -10.06 21.12
C GLY A 302 16.33 -10.85 19.91
N ALA A 303 15.73 -10.15 18.94
CA ALA A 303 15.27 -10.73 17.68
C ALA A 303 16.43 -11.00 16.72
N PHE A 304 17.49 -10.19 16.77
CA PHE A 304 18.67 -10.28 15.90
C PHE A 304 19.90 -10.72 16.68
N ALA A 305 20.94 -11.20 15.99
CA ALA A 305 22.21 -11.55 16.64
C ALA A 305 22.77 -10.35 17.43
N PRO A 306 23.29 -10.55 18.66
CA PRO A 306 23.50 -11.84 19.35
C PRO A 306 22.29 -12.36 20.15
N GLY A 307 21.10 -11.76 20.02
CA GLY A 307 19.85 -12.29 20.57
C GLY A 307 19.62 -12.00 22.05
N ARG A 308 20.23 -10.92 22.57
CA ARG A 308 20.24 -10.59 23.99
C ARG A 308 19.05 -9.73 24.40
N CYS A 309 18.41 -10.10 25.50
CA CYS A 309 17.28 -9.39 26.08
C CYS A 309 17.01 -9.83 27.54
N SER A 310 16.29 -8.98 28.29
CA SER A 310 15.86 -9.26 29.66
C SER A 310 14.85 -10.42 29.74
N SER A 311 14.97 -11.24 30.78
CA SER A 311 14.05 -12.37 31.02
C SER A 311 12.59 -11.90 31.17
N GLY A 312 11.67 -12.53 30.43
CA GLY A 312 10.23 -12.23 30.48
C GLY A 312 9.71 -11.29 29.38
N HIS A 313 10.59 -10.82 28.49
CA HIS A 313 10.21 -10.03 27.32
C HIS A 313 9.82 -10.91 26.11
N ASP A 314 10.49 -12.07 25.97
CA ASP A 314 10.26 -13.13 24.98
C ASP A 314 10.75 -14.45 25.59
N GLU A 315 10.04 -15.57 25.37
CA GLU A 315 10.46 -16.90 25.85
C GLU A 315 11.75 -17.40 25.17
N THR A 316 12.16 -16.77 24.06
CA THR A 316 13.34 -17.11 23.26
C THR A 316 14.57 -16.24 23.57
N CYS A 317 14.52 -15.37 24.59
CA CYS A 317 15.66 -14.53 24.97
C CYS A 317 16.92 -15.35 25.32
N LEU A 318 18.08 -14.99 24.74
CA LEU A 318 19.37 -15.65 25.01
C LEU A 318 20.10 -15.09 26.26
N GLY A 319 19.42 -14.21 27.00
CA GLY A 319 19.91 -13.54 28.20
C GLY A 319 20.50 -12.16 27.92
N GLY A 320 20.52 -11.29 28.93
CA GLY A 320 20.98 -9.91 28.84
C GLY A 320 20.18 -8.97 29.73
N ASP A 321 20.41 -7.67 29.56
CA ASP A 321 19.70 -6.60 30.25
C ASP A 321 19.28 -5.50 29.26
N SER A 322 18.02 -5.58 28.79
CA SER A 322 17.42 -4.63 27.86
C SER A 322 17.39 -3.20 28.39
N ALA A 323 17.54 -2.97 29.70
CA ALA A 323 17.56 -1.63 30.27
C ALA A 323 18.94 -0.95 30.14
N THR A 324 20.02 -1.71 29.99
CA THR A 324 21.39 -1.17 30.04
C THR A 324 22.23 -1.53 28.82
N GLU A 325 22.17 -2.77 28.33
CA GLU A 325 23.01 -3.28 27.23
C GLU A 325 22.86 -2.48 25.92
N PRO A 326 21.66 -2.11 25.44
CA PRO A 326 21.52 -1.31 24.21
C PRO A 326 22.27 0.02 24.27
N TYR A 327 22.31 0.66 25.44
CA TYR A 327 22.99 1.93 25.64
C TYR A 327 24.51 1.77 25.73
N ILE A 328 24.99 0.68 26.34
CA ILE A 328 26.42 0.34 26.38
C ILE A 328 26.93 0.05 24.96
N VAL A 329 26.19 -0.77 24.20
CA VAL A 329 26.49 -1.09 22.80
C VAL A 329 26.50 0.16 21.95
N THR A 330 25.47 1.01 22.05
CA THR A 330 25.41 2.29 21.34
C THR A 330 26.60 3.18 21.69
N HIS A 331 26.98 3.24 22.97
CA HIS A 331 28.12 4.04 23.42
C HIS A 331 29.43 3.56 22.77
N ASN A 332 29.71 2.26 22.80
CA ASN A 332 30.92 1.68 22.21
C ASN A 332 30.92 1.79 20.68
N LEU A 333 29.76 1.68 20.01
CA LEU A 333 29.62 1.97 18.58
C LEU A 333 30.01 3.41 18.26
N LEU A 334 29.54 4.39 19.02
CA LEU A 334 29.89 5.80 18.81
C LEU A 334 31.39 6.05 19.03
N LEU A 335 32.00 5.41 20.02
CA LEU A 335 33.45 5.47 20.24
C LEU A 335 34.23 4.81 19.11
N ALA A 336 33.77 3.65 18.62
CA ALA A 336 34.36 2.93 17.49
C ALA A 336 34.27 3.74 16.18
N HIS A 337 33.13 4.39 15.92
CA HIS A 337 32.97 5.36 14.84
C HIS A 337 34.01 6.48 14.95
N ALA A 338 34.10 7.15 16.11
CA ALA A 338 35.04 8.24 16.32
C ALA A 338 36.49 7.80 16.13
N ALA A 339 36.84 6.61 16.61
CA ALA A 339 38.17 6.01 16.46
C ALA A 339 38.54 5.73 14.99
N ALA A 340 37.62 5.16 14.21
CA ALA A 340 37.82 4.90 12.79
C ALA A 340 37.95 6.21 11.98
N VAL A 341 37.10 7.19 12.26
CA VAL A 341 37.14 8.53 11.63
C VAL A 341 38.46 9.24 11.94
N ASP A 342 38.93 9.19 13.19
CA ASP A 342 40.18 9.82 13.60
C ASP A 342 41.39 9.25 12.84
N VAL A 343 41.47 7.93 12.72
CA VAL A 343 42.53 7.26 11.95
C VAL A 343 42.46 7.61 10.47
N TYR A 344 41.27 7.60 9.86
CA TYR A 344 41.09 7.97 8.45
C TYR A 344 41.59 9.40 8.18
N ARG A 345 41.14 10.37 9.00
CA ARG A 345 41.52 11.79 8.85
C ARG A 345 43.02 12.01 9.01
N LYS A 346 43.64 11.39 10.03
CA LYS A 346 45.05 11.60 10.35
C LYS A 346 46.01 10.92 9.38
N GLN A 347 45.65 9.73 8.88
CA GLN A 347 46.59 8.87 8.15
C GLN A 347 46.28 8.71 6.66
N PHE A 348 45.01 8.77 6.26
CA PHE A 348 44.59 8.40 4.90
C PHE A 348 43.95 9.54 4.10
N GLN A 349 43.41 10.57 4.75
CA GLN A 349 42.78 11.70 4.06
C GLN A 349 43.80 12.65 3.41
N ALA A 350 44.90 12.98 4.10
CA ALA A 350 45.92 13.92 3.61
C ALA A 350 46.82 13.34 2.49
N GLN A 351 46.90 12.01 2.34
CA GLN A 351 47.72 11.38 1.29
C GLN A 351 47.01 11.32 -0.09
N ASN A 352 45.69 11.55 -0.14
CA ASN A 352 44.89 11.52 -1.35
C ASN A 352 44.77 12.89 -2.08
N GLU A 353 45.52 13.92 -1.65
CA GLU A 353 45.45 15.28 -2.21
C GLU A 353 46.40 15.55 -3.39
N ASN A 354 47.34 14.64 -3.71
CA ASN A 354 48.39 14.86 -4.73
C ASN A 354 48.05 14.35 -6.15
N VAL A 355 46.80 14.43 -6.59
CA VAL A 355 46.43 14.23 -8.01
C VAL A 355 45.75 15.51 -8.49
N GLU A 356 46.51 16.32 -9.24
CA GLU A 356 45.97 17.44 -10.00
C GLU A 356 44.99 16.90 -11.05
N ASP A 357 43.70 17.06 -10.79
CA ASP A 357 42.67 16.98 -11.83
C ASP A 357 42.23 18.41 -12.14
N SER A 358 42.45 18.82 -13.40
CA SER A 358 42.47 20.23 -13.84
C SER A 358 41.10 20.91 -13.98
N ASP A 359 40.02 20.28 -13.49
CA ASP A 359 38.66 20.84 -13.57
C ASP A 359 38.07 21.30 -12.22
N ALA A 360 38.88 21.32 -11.15
CA ALA A 360 38.43 21.75 -9.82
C ALA A 360 38.50 23.28 -9.62
N THR A 361 37.78 24.06 -10.41
CA THR A 361 37.41 25.45 -10.04
C THR A 361 35.90 25.59 -10.04
N ASN A 362 35.24 25.07 -8.99
CA ASN A 362 33.97 25.54 -8.39
C ASN A 362 33.18 24.47 -7.61
N LEU A 363 33.76 23.31 -7.27
CA LEU A 363 33.07 22.33 -6.41
C LEU A 363 33.43 22.54 -4.93
N ASN A 364 32.41 22.98 -4.19
CA ASN A 364 32.37 23.24 -2.76
C ASN A 364 32.90 22.05 -1.95
N LEU A 365 33.62 22.31 -0.85
CA LEU A 365 34.29 21.36 0.07
C LEU A 365 33.38 20.30 0.75
N SER A 366 32.12 20.13 0.33
CA SER A 366 31.10 19.34 1.02
C SER A 366 31.00 17.86 0.60
N SER A 367 31.62 17.43 -0.51
CA SER A 367 31.39 16.11 -1.13
C SER A 367 32.35 14.99 -0.71
N ARG A 368 33.14 15.15 0.37
CA ARG A 368 34.07 14.13 0.89
C ARG A 368 33.87 13.88 2.39
N ARG A 369 32.71 13.36 2.79
CA ARG A 369 32.39 13.06 4.20
C ARG A 369 32.32 11.56 4.49
N MET A 370 32.88 11.16 5.62
CA MET A 370 32.60 9.89 6.29
C MET A 370 31.30 10.08 7.08
N ALA A 371 30.32 9.19 6.92
CA ALA A 371 28.97 9.36 7.47
C ALA A 371 28.56 8.22 8.40
N LEU A 372 27.66 8.51 9.35
CA LEU A 372 26.77 7.50 9.93
C LEU A 372 25.71 7.18 8.86
N GLY A 373 25.53 5.91 8.51
CA GLY A 373 24.47 5.50 7.60
C GLY A 373 23.20 5.19 8.38
N THR A 374 22.14 5.98 8.19
CA THR A 374 20.78 5.63 8.63
C THR A 374 19.98 5.24 7.38
N ALA A 375 19.45 4.01 7.31
CA ALA A 375 18.39 3.75 6.34
C ALA A 375 17.08 4.33 6.89
N LEU A 376 16.36 5.07 6.05
CA LEU A 376 15.02 5.55 6.34
C LEU A 376 14.07 4.35 6.31
N ILE A 377 13.79 3.76 7.47
CA ILE A 377 12.69 2.82 7.65
C ILE A 377 11.48 3.64 8.10
N GLY A 378 10.83 4.31 7.14
CA GLY A 378 9.65 5.14 7.39
C GLY A 378 9.19 5.89 6.14
N GLY A 379 7.92 5.75 5.76
CA GLY A 379 7.32 6.27 4.52
C GLY A 379 7.13 7.79 4.44
N ALA A 380 7.99 8.59 5.08
CA ALA A 380 7.94 10.05 5.01
C ALA A 380 9.36 10.65 4.94
N ALA A 381 10.09 10.39 3.84
CA ALA A 381 11.42 10.96 3.63
C ALA A 381 11.41 12.50 3.57
N ASP A 382 10.35 13.11 3.02
CA ASP A 382 10.24 14.56 2.87
C ASP A 382 10.13 15.32 4.21
N ALA A 383 9.43 14.75 5.19
CA ALA A 383 9.24 15.41 6.48
C ALA A 383 10.54 15.45 7.30
N GLN A 384 11.37 14.41 7.20
CA GLN A 384 12.56 14.24 8.04
C GLN A 384 13.78 15.00 7.50
N LEU A 385 13.94 15.10 6.17
CA LEU A 385 14.93 15.97 5.53
C LEU A 385 14.75 17.45 5.87
N SER A 386 13.52 17.88 6.16
CA SER A 386 13.23 19.26 6.57
C SER A 386 13.71 19.60 8.01
N MET A 387 13.89 18.59 8.87
CA MET A 387 14.23 18.78 10.29
C MET A 387 15.74 18.83 10.57
N GLU A 388 16.59 18.26 9.71
CA GLU A 388 18.05 18.21 9.89
C GLU A 388 18.77 19.48 9.39
N LYS A 389 18.33 20.66 9.83
CA LYS A 389 19.02 21.92 9.52
C LYS A 389 20.06 22.26 10.59
N PRO A 390 21.38 22.27 10.31
CA PRO A 390 22.30 23.06 11.12
C PRO A 390 21.98 24.54 10.87
N GLN A 391 21.93 25.36 11.91
CA GLN A 391 21.73 26.81 11.80
C GLN A 391 22.91 27.49 11.07
N SER A 392 22.94 27.40 9.74
CA SER A 392 23.61 28.35 8.86
C SER A 392 22.99 28.24 7.47
N GLU A 393 22.52 29.37 6.94
CA GLU A 393 21.82 29.48 5.66
C GLU A 393 22.69 28.98 4.49
N SER A 394 22.35 27.82 3.93
CA SER A 394 22.64 27.46 2.54
C SER A 394 21.58 26.47 2.05
N HIS A 395 21.21 26.61 0.78
CA HIS A 395 20.15 25.88 0.08
C HIS A 395 20.12 24.36 0.32
N MET A 396 18.90 23.78 0.27
CA MET A 396 18.65 22.35 0.33
C MET A 396 19.37 21.65 -0.84
N GLY A 397 20.38 20.84 -0.53
CA GLY A 397 21.14 20.05 -1.51
C GLY A 397 21.14 18.58 -1.10
N CYS A 398 20.10 17.83 -1.50
CA CYS A 398 20.22 16.38 -1.59
C CYS A 398 21.09 16.07 -2.81
N ASN A 399 22.38 15.83 -2.59
CA ASN A 399 23.33 15.55 -3.67
C ASN A 399 23.35 14.06 -4.09
N GLU A 400 22.74 13.16 -3.31
CA GLU A 400 22.84 11.71 -3.49
C GLU A 400 21.54 11.02 -3.02
N PHE A 401 21.09 9.98 -3.73
CA PHE A 401 19.97 9.12 -3.32
C PHE A 401 20.34 7.65 -3.58
N ILE A 402 20.57 6.90 -2.51
CA ILE A 402 20.91 5.48 -2.57
C ILE A 402 19.67 4.70 -2.17
N VAL A 403 19.10 3.94 -3.11
CA VAL A 403 17.84 3.23 -2.90
C VAL A 403 18.12 1.84 -2.37
N LEU A 404 17.41 1.45 -1.31
CA LEU A 404 17.21 0.05 -0.96
C LEU A 404 16.00 -0.44 -1.76
N GLY A 405 16.23 -0.89 -3.01
CA GLY A 405 15.22 -1.58 -3.83
C GLY A 405 14.62 -0.91 -5.10
N THR A 406 14.17 -1.68 -6.13
CA THR A 406 13.63 -1.36 -7.49
C THR A 406 12.28 -0.69 -7.82
N VAL A 407 12.36 0.08 -8.92
CA VAL A 407 11.41 -0.01 -10.04
C VAL A 407 12.05 -0.72 -11.25
N ALA A 408 11.25 -1.46 -12.04
CA ALA A 408 11.66 -2.05 -13.31
C ALA A 408 11.61 -1.02 -14.46
N VAL A 409 12.75 -0.75 -15.11
CA VAL A 409 12.79 0.03 -16.36
C VAL A 409 12.74 -0.93 -17.55
N THR A 410 11.61 -0.97 -18.25
CA THR A 410 11.53 -1.59 -19.57
C THR A 410 12.18 -0.67 -20.60
N THR A 411 13.22 -1.16 -21.27
CA THR A 411 13.82 -0.50 -22.45
C THR A 411 12.76 -0.32 -23.54
N LEU A 412 12.38 0.92 -23.84
CA LEU A 412 11.72 1.26 -25.11
C LEU A 412 12.79 1.43 -26.20
N PRO A 413 12.53 1.06 -27.47
CA PRO A 413 13.42 1.39 -28.57
C PRO A 413 13.45 2.92 -28.76
N ALA A 414 14.64 3.45 -29.06
CA ALA A 414 14.89 4.87 -29.28
C ALA A 414 13.96 5.44 -30.37
N ILE A 415 13.09 6.37 -29.99
CA ILE A 415 12.41 7.28 -30.91
C ILE A 415 13.33 8.50 -31.07
N SER A 416 13.63 8.87 -32.31
CA SER A 416 14.40 10.08 -32.63
C SER A 416 13.69 11.33 -32.07
N PRO A 417 14.43 12.34 -31.57
CA PRO A 417 13.81 13.55 -31.06
C PRO A 417 13.29 14.37 -32.24
N GLU A 418 11.98 14.36 -32.46
CA GLU A 418 11.32 15.54 -33.01
C GLU A 418 11.07 16.51 -31.85
N GLU A 419 11.59 17.72 -32.00
CA GLU A 419 11.41 18.83 -31.08
C GLU A 419 9.92 19.10 -30.86
N TYR A 420 9.40 18.71 -29.70
CA TYR A 420 8.18 19.32 -29.18
C TYR A 420 8.60 20.33 -28.12
N PRO A 421 8.30 21.63 -28.30
CA PRO A 421 8.57 22.62 -27.27
C PRO A 421 7.79 22.23 -26.02
N ALA A 422 8.50 22.12 -24.89
CA ALA A 422 7.90 21.95 -23.59
C ALA A 422 6.87 23.07 -23.38
N SER A 423 5.59 22.74 -23.53
CA SER A 423 4.53 23.66 -23.18
C SER A 423 4.58 23.87 -21.68
N HIS A 424 4.80 25.11 -21.26
CA HIS A 424 4.46 25.56 -19.92
C HIS A 424 3.03 25.11 -19.63
N VAL A 425 2.87 24.12 -18.74
CA VAL A 425 1.56 23.79 -18.19
C VAL A 425 1.28 24.87 -17.15
N GLU A 426 0.62 25.95 -17.58
CA GLU A 426 -0.14 26.74 -16.61
C GLU A 426 -1.16 25.78 -15.96
N PRO A 427 -1.30 25.78 -14.62
CA PRO A 427 -2.36 25.02 -14.00
C PRO A 427 -3.67 25.45 -14.65
N LEU A 428 -4.36 24.50 -15.30
CA LEU A 428 -5.63 24.76 -15.97
C LEU A 428 -6.56 25.42 -14.95
N SER A 429 -6.77 26.73 -15.09
CA SER A 429 -7.75 27.47 -14.29
C SER A 429 -9.14 27.10 -14.80
N LEU A 430 -9.61 25.90 -14.45
CA LEU A 430 -10.95 25.45 -14.79
C LEU A 430 -11.97 26.31 -14.04
N ASN A 431 -12.99 26.76 -14.75
CA ASN A 431 -14.16 27.43 -14.17
C ASN A 431 -15.44 26.86 -14.80
N ARG A 432 -16.62 27.29 -14.36
CA ARG A 432 -17.90 26.74 -14.86
C ARG A 432 -18.08 26.88 -16.39
N THR A 433 -17.46 27.88 -17.02
CA THR A 433 -17.51 28.06 -18.50
C THR A 433 -16.57 27.11 -19.25
N SER A 434 -15.69 26.41 -18.55
CA SER A 434 -14.85 25.34 -19.12
C SER A 434 -15.64 24.07 -19.41
N PHE A 435 -16.88 23.95 -18.93
CA PHE A 435 -17.76 22.80 -19.12
C PHE A 435 -18.85 23.10 -20.17
N PRO A 436 -19.35 22.09 -20.89
CA PRO A 436 -20.40 22.29 -21.89
C PRO A 436 -21.64 22.98 -21.32
N GLU A 437 -22.34 23.74 -22.16
CA GLU A 437 -23.62 24.32 -21.79
C GLU A 437 -24.60 23.23 -21.32
N GLY A 438 -25.23 23.45 -20.16
CA GLY A 438 -26.11 22.47 -19.53
C GLY A 438 -25.41 21.45 -18.62
N PHE A 439 -24.09 21.53 -18.44
CA PHE A 439 -23.39 20.74 -17.41
C PHE A 439 -23.97 21.05 -16.02
N VAL A 440 -24.25 19.99 -15.25
CA VAL A 440 -24.92 20.08 -13.95
C VAL A 440 -23.88 19.88 -12.85
N PHE A 441 -23.66 20.90 -12.03
CA PHE A 441 -22.90 20.80 -10.79
C PHE A 441 -23.87 20.55 -9.64
N GLY A 442 -23.64 19.51 -8.85
CA GLY A 442 -24.53 19.18 -7.75
C GLY A 442 -23.80 18.58 -6.57
N THR A 443 -24.55 18.39 -5.49
CA THR A 443 -24.12 17.64 -4.29
C THR A 443 -25.06 16.46 -4.06
N ALA A 444 -24.68 15.53 -3.19
CA ALA A 444 -25.44 14.30 -2.94
C ALA A 444 -25.58 13.96 -1.45
N SER A 445 -26.66 13.27 -1.11
CA SER A 445 -26.93 12.69 0.21
C SER A 445 -27.66 11.34 0.10
N ALA A 446 -27.74 10.65 1.24
CA ALA A 446 -28.61 9.50 1.44
C ALA A 446 -29.47 9.70 2.69
N ALA A 447 -30.68 9.16 2.68
CA ALA A 447 -31.69 9.37 3.71
C ALA A 447 -31.19 8.99 5.11
N TYR A 448 -30.68 7.76 5.29
CA TYR A 448 -30.18 7.30 6.59
C TYR A 448 -28.99 8.13 7.10
N GLN A 449 -28.15 8.63 6.18
CA GLN A 449 -26.95 9.40 6.53
C GLN A 449 -27.24 10.87 6.88
N TYR A 450 -28.40 11.41 6.47
CA TYR A 450 -28.67 12.86 6.55
C TYR A 450 -29.94 13.19 7.35
N GLU A 451 -31.02 12.45 7.18
CA GLU A 451 -32.34 12.86 7.64
C GLU A 451 -32.47 12.90 9.16
N GLY A 452 -32.05 11.84 9.86
CA GLY A 452 -32.44 11.62 11.24
C GLY A 452 -33.94 11.39 11.38
N ALA A 453 -34.52 11.83 12.51
CA ALA A 453 -35.93 11.64 12.84
C ALA A 453 -36.35 10.17 12.66
N ALA A 454 -35.51 9.25 13.17
CA ALA A 454 -35.59 7.83 12.84
C ALA A 454 -36.91 7.18 13.28
N PHE A 455 -37.49 7.64 14.39
CA PHE A 455 -38.72 7.08 14.97
C PHE A 455 -39.83 8.13 15.10
N GLU A 456 -39.77 9.16 14.25
CA GLU A 456 -40.74 10.24 14.26
C GLU A 456 -41.67 10.17 13.05
N TYR A 457 -42.85 10.78 13.17
CA TYR A 457 -43.81 10.99 12.07
C TYR A 457 -44.13 9.72 11.28
N GLY A 458 -44.29 8.59 11.98
CA GLY A 458 -44.73 7.32 11.40
C GLY A 458 -43.67 6.57 10.60
N ARG A 459 -42.40 7.01 10.59
CA ARG A 459 -41.28 6.17 10.09
C ARG A 459 -41.08 4.97 11.02
N GLU A 460 -40.85 3.81 10.44
CA GLU A 460 -40.41 2.60 11.16
C GLU A 460 -38.96 2.26 10.79
N ALA A 461 -38.36 1.34 11.55
CA ALA A 461 -36.96 0.95 11.40
C ALA A 461 -36.63 0.43 9.99
N SER A 462 -35.50 0.89 9.47
CA SER A 462 -34.76 0.26 8.39
C SER A 462 -33.71 -0.72 8.94
N VAL A 463 -33.12 -1.52 8.06
CA VAL A 463 -32.01 -2.43 8.41
C VAL A 463 -30.83 -1.73 9.07
N TRP A 464 -30.57 -0.47 8.72
CA TRP A 464 -29.50 0.30 9.35
C TRP A 464 -29.84 0.77 10.76
N ASP A 465 -31.10 1.13 11.04
CA ASP A 465 -31.53 1.46 12.40
C ASP A 465 -31.30 0.24 13.32
N THR A 466 -31.80 -0.93 12.92
CA THR A 466 -31.63 -2.17 13.69
C THR A 466 -30.17 -2.56 13.82
N PHE A 467 -29.40 -2.53 12.72
CA PHE A 467 -27.99 -2.92 12.76
C PHE A 467 -27.16 -2.05 13.71
N THR A 468 -27.31 -0.71 13.65
CA THR A 468 -26.54 0.20 14.51
C THR A 468 -27.00 0.17 15.98
N HIS A 469 -28.26 -0.13 16.25
CA HIS A 469 -28.76 -0.28 17.63
C HIS A 469 -28.40 -1.62 18.27
N GLU A 470 -28.42 -2.70 17.50
CA GLU A 470 -28.11 -4.04 18.00
C GLU A 470 -26.60 -4.32 18.01
N HIS A 471 -25.86 -3.70 17.08
CA HIS A 471 -24.43 -3.89 16.90
C HIS A 471 -23.66 -2.54 16.85
N PRO A 472 -23.74 -1.71 17.90
CA PRO A 472 -23.00 -0.44 17.94
C PRO A 472 -21.49 -0.65 17.83
N GLU A 473 -20.96 -1.81 18.23
CA GLU A 473 -19.55 -2.18 18.08
C GLU A 473 -19.09 -2.31 16.62
N LYS A 474 -20.02 -2.45 15.67
CA LYS A 474 -19.72 -2.45 14.22
C LYS A 474 -19.50 -1.05 13.66
N ILE A 475 -19.81 -0.01 14.44
CA ILE A 475 -19.61 1.38 14.07
C ILE A 475 -18.39 1.89 14.82
N GLU A 476 -17.42 2.47 14.10
CA GLU A 476 -16.10 2.83 14.63
C GLU A 476 -16.17 3.70 15.90
N ASP A 477 -17.11 4.64 15.94
CA ASP A 477 -17.35 5.54 17.09
C ASP A 477 -18.59 5.16 17.91
N GLY A 478 -19.26 4.05 17.58
CA GLY A 478 -20.51 3.60 18.20
C GLY A 478 -21.72 4.51 17.95
N SER A 479 -21.63 5.46 17.01
CA SER A 479 -22.75 6.35 16.66
C SER A 479 -23.80 5.66 15.76
N ASN A 480 -24.90 6.36 15.49
CA ASN A 480 -25.98 5.86 14.64
C ASN A 480 -26.68 7.00 13.87
N GLY A 481 -27.62 6.64 13.00
CA GLY A 481 -28.40 7.58 12.18
C GLY A 481 -29.65 8.16 12.83
N ASP A 482 -29.84 8.06 14.15
CA ASP A 482 -31.09 8.48 14.81
C ASP A 482 -31.42 9.95 14.57
N VAL A 483 -30.38 10.78 14.64
CA VAL A 483 -30.43 12.23 14.38
C VAL A 483 -29.65 12.60 13.11
N ALA A 484 -28.53 11.93 12.81
CA ALA A 484 -27.65 12.27 11.70
C ALA A 484 -27.26 13.77 11.70
N ILE A 485 -27.48 14.50 10.59
CA ILE A 485 -27.32 15.97 10.55
C ILE A 485 -28.65 16.72 10.76
N ASP A 486 -29.72 16.00 11.08
CA ASP A 486 -31.08 16.49 11.31
C ASP A 486 -31.70 17.19 10.08
N GLN A 487 -31.40 16.70 8.87
CA GLN A 487 -31.95 17.27 7.63
C GLN A 487 -33.48 17.19 7.59
N TYR A 488 -34.10 16.19 8.26
CA TYR A 488 -35.55 16.09 8.30
C TYR A 488 -36.20 17.40 8.81
N HIS A 489 -35.60 18.02 9.82
CA HIS A 489 -36.06 19.30 10.37
C HIS A 489 -35.40 20.52 9.73
N ARG A 490 -34.18 20.37 9.18
CA ARG A 490 -33.32 21.49 8.78
C ARG A 490 -33.05 21.60 7.28
N TYR A 491 -33.78 20.86 6.44
CA TYR A 491 -33.57 20.86 4.99
C TYR A 491 -33.62 22.26 4.34
N GLU A 492 -34.39 23.21 4.88
CA GLU A 492 -34.40 24.60 4.38
C GLU A 492 -33.01 25.28 4.52
N GLU A 493 -32.30 24.99 5.61
CA GLU A 493 -30.94 25.51 5.85
C GLU A 493 -29.94 24.88 4.88
N ASP A 494 -30.04 23.56 4.67
CA ASP A 494 -29.20 22.84 3.72
C ASP A 494 -29.38 23.38 2.29
N ILE A 495 -30.64 23.59 1.87
CA ILE A 495 -30.97 24.16 0.55
C ILE A 495 -30.40 25.56 0.40
N LYS A 496 -30.44 26.37 1.46
CA LYS A 496 -29.85 27.71 1.45
C LYS A 496 -28.34 27.63 1.21
N ILE A 497 -27.64 26.72 1.88
CA ILE A 497 -26.20 26.50 1.69
C ILE A 497 -25.91 26.07 0.24
N MET A 498 -26.67 25.11 -0.30
CA MET A 498 -26.51 24.66 -1.70
C MET A 498 -26.70 25.80 -2.70
N LYS A 499 -27.65 26.70 -2.44
CA LYS A 499 -27.89 27.89 -3.26
C LYS A 499 -26.74 28.89 -3.16
N ASP A 500 -26.25 29.15 -1.95
CA ASP A 500 -25.12 30.06 -1.72
C ASP A 500 -23.82 29.52 -2.37
N MET A 501 -23.68 28.20 -2.48
CA MET A 501 -22.62 27.52 -3.24
C MET A 501 -22.83 27.50 -4.76
N ASN A 502 -23.96 28.03 -5.25
CA ASN A 502 -24.32 28.05 -6.67
C ASN A 502 -24.36 26.65 -7.33
N LEU A 503 -24.97 25.68 -6.65
CA LEU A 503 -25.22 24.34 -7.17
C LEU A 503 -26.50 24.29 -8.03
N ASP A 504 -26.48 23.49 -9.10
CA ASP A 504 -27.61 23.32 -10.03
C ASP A 504 -28.56 22.19 -9.62
N ALA A 505 -28.06 21.20 -8.87
CA ALA A 505 -28.81 20.00 -8.54
C ALA A 505 -28.47 19.45 -7.15
N TYR A 506 -29.46 18.80 -6.56
CA TYR A 506 -29.30 18.02 -5.34
C TYR A 506 -29.76 16.58 -5.58
N ARG A 507 -28.83 15.65 -5.39
CA ARG A 507 -29.13 14.22 -5.42
C ARG A 507 -29.41 13.72 -4.01
N PHE A 508 -30.61 13.27 -3.72
CA PHE A 508 -30.94 12.70 -2.41
C PHE A 508 -31.67 11.37 -2.58
N SER A 509 -31.72 10.55 -1.52
CA SER A 509 -32.53 9.34 -1.52
C SER A 509 -33.82 9.50 -0.72
N ILE A 510 -34.85 8.74 -1.08
CA ILE A 510 -36.09 8.63 -0.31
C ILE A 510 -35.95 7.43 0.63
N SER A 511 -36.30 7.61 1.90
CA SER A 511 -36.32 6.54 2.89
C SER A 511 -37.50 5.62 2.65
N TRP A 512 -37.24 4.37 2.27
CA TRP A 512 -38.32 3.40 2.01
C TRP A 512 -39.14 3.17 3.29
N SER A 513 -38.49 2.95 4.43
CA SER A 513 -39.17 2.76 5.71
C SER A 513 -39.92 4.01 6.21
N ARG A 514 -39.62 5.20 5.68
CA ARG A 514 -40.39 6.42 5.95
C ARG A 514 -41.66 6.50 5.10
N ILE A 515 -41.62 6.06 3.84
CA ILE A 515 -42.79 6.08 2.94
C ILE A 515 -43.74 4.91 3.20
N LEU A 516 -43.19 3.72 3.41
CA LEU A 516 -43.90 2.47 3.70
C LEU A 516 -43.29 1.86 4.97
N PRO A 517 -43.85 2.13 6.16
CA PRO A 517 -43.24 1.70 7.41
C PRO A 517 -43.19 0.17 7.57
N ASN A 518 -44.19 -0.55 7.08
CA ASN A 518 -44.17 -2.01 7.01
C ASN A 518 -43.51 -2.55 5.72
N GLY A 519 -42.88 -1.68 4.92
CA GLY A 519 -42.26 -1.97 3.63
C GLY A 519 -43.19 -2.24 2.45
N LYS A 520 -44.47 -2.55 2.71
CA LYS A 520 -45.45 -2.96 1.68
C LYS A 520 -46.51 -1.90 1.41
N GLY A 521 -46.72 -1.57 0.14
CA GLY A 521 -47.81 -0.70 -0.33
C GLY A 521 -48.99 -1.51 -0.85
N GLY A 522 -50.19 -1.32 -0.28
CA GLY A 522 -51.41 -2.01 -0.72
C GLY A 522 -52.06 -1.39 -1.97
N LYS A 523 -53.07 -2.07 -2.53
CA LYS A 523 -53.74 -1.70 -3.81
C LYS A 523 -54.37 -0.30 -3.83
N ASN A 524 -54.65 0.29 -2.67
CA ASN A 524 -55.24 1.62 -2.49
C ASN A 524 -54.35 2.54 -1.64
N GLU A 525 -53.03 2.42 -1.75
CA GLU A 525 -52.07 3.17 -0.90
C GLU A 525 -52.19 2.84 0.60
N GLU A 526 -52.72 1.67 0.92
CA GLU A 526 -52.71 1.14 2.28
C GLU A 526 -51.26 0.97 2.73
N GLY A 527 -50.95 1.45 3.94
CA GLY A 527 -49.59 1.42 4.49
C GLY A 527 -48.71 2.62 4.13
N VAL A 528 -49.18 3.56 3.28
CA VAL A 528 -48.43 4.79 2.99
C VAL A 528 -48.48 5.74 4.19
N ASN A 529 -47.30 6.18 4.63
CA ASN A 529 -47.13 7.22 5.63
C ASN A 529 -47.24 8.61 4.97
N LYS A 530 -48.30 9.36 5.30
CA LYS A 530 -48.59 10.64 4.63
C LYS A 530 -47.62 11.74 5.06
N GLU A 531 -47.16 11.68 6.29
CA GLU A 531 -46.19 12.59 6.87
C GLU A 531 -44.82 12.41 6.21
N GLY A 532 -44.45 11.16 5.88
CA GLY A 532 -43.28 10.86 5.05
C GLY A 532 -43.40 11.44 3.64
N ILE A 533 -44.57 11.30 3.00
CA ILE A 533 -44.86 11.90 1.70
C ILE A 533 -44.79 13.43 1.75
N GLU A 534 -45.34 14.04 2.81
CA GLU A 534 -45.34 15.49 3.00
C GLU A 534 -43.93 16.05 3.15
N TYR A 535 -43.06 15.37 3.91
CA TYR A 535 -41.65 15.74 4.04
C TYR A 535 -40.94 15.84 2.67
N TYR A 536 -41.00 14.78 1.84
CA TYR A 536 -40.32 14.82 0.55
C TYR A 536 -40.97 15.79 -0.43
N ASN A 537 -42.29 16.00 -0.37
CA ASN A 537 -42.93 17.06 -1.15
C ASN A 537 -42.36 18.43 -0.78
N ASN A 538 -42.27 18.73 0.51
CA ASN A 538 -41.73 20.00 0.99
C ASN A 538 -40.26 20.16 0.59
N LEU A 539 -39.43 19.12 0.74
CA LEU A 539 -38.03 19.14 0.29
C LEU A 539 -37.92 19.44 -1.21
N ILE A 540 -38.69 18.73 -2.04
CA ILE A 540 -38.70 18.89 -3.51
C ILE A 540 -39.16 20.30 -3.90
N ASP A 541 -40.24 20.79 -3.29
CA ASP A 541 -40.78 22.11 -3.58
C ASP A 541 -39.80 23.22 -3.20
N HIS A 542 -39.12 23.09 -2.05
CA HIS A 542 -38.10 24.05 -1.62
C HIS A 542 -36.86 24.03 -2.51
N LEU A 543 -36.43 22.87 -3.00
CA LEU A 543 -35.33 22.76 -3.97
C LEU A 543 -35.67 23.50 -5.27
N ILE A 544 -36.85 23.21 -5.83
CA ILE A 544 -37.32 23.82 -7.08
C ILE A 544 -37.51 25.33 -6.92
N ALA A 545 -38.08 25.78 -5.81
CA ALA A 545 -38.25 27.20 -5.49
C ALA A 545 -36.91 27.96 -5.43
N ASN A 546 -35.81 27.25 -5.11
CA ASN A 546 -34.46 27.80 -5.08
C ASN A 546 -33.65 27.56 -6.36
N GLY A 547 -34.28 27.03 -7.42
CA GLY A 547 -33.63 26.77 -8.70
C GLY A 547 -32.75 25.53 -8.73
N ILE A 548 -32.82 24.67 -7.71
CA ILE A 548 -32.02 23.45 -7.58
C ILE A 548 -32.85 22.26 -8.07
N LYS A 549 -32.30 21.48 -9.00
CA LYS A 549 -32.99 20.33 -9.60
C LYS A 549 -32.91 19.09 -8.69
N PRO A 550 -34.04 18.43 -8.38
CA PRO A 550 -34.02 17.19 -7.60
C PRO A 550 -33.61 15.99 -8.47
N TYR A 551 -32.59 15.26 -8.03
CA TYR A 551 -32.17 13.97 -8.56
C TYR A 551 -32.44 12.90 -7.49
N VAL A 552 -33.46 12.06 -7.69
CA VAL A 552 -33.99 11.24 -6.62
C VAL A 552 -33.55 9.79 -6.74
N THR A 553 -32.92 9.28 -5.70
CA THR A 553 -32.57 7.87 -5.54
C THR A 553 -33.66 7.14 -4.75
N LEU A 554 -34.23 6.06 -5.31
CA LEU A 554 -35.31 5.32 -4.65
C LEU A 554 -34.80 4.41 -3.53
N PHE A 555 -33.63 3.79 -3.72
CA PHE A 555 -33.03 2.89 -2.74
C PHE A 555 -31.56 3.22 -2.49
N HIS A 556 -31.22 3.46 -1.23
CA HIS A 556 -29.85 3.68 -0.79
C HIS A 556 -29.56 2.88 0.48
N TRP A 557 -29.65 1.54 0.33
CA TRP A 557 -29.28 0.55 1.35
C TRP A 557 -30.20 0.50 2.58
N ASP A 558 -31.33 1.20 2.53
CA ASP A 558 -32.23 1.49 3.65
C ASP A 558 -33.49 0.62 3.63
N THR A 559 -33.33 -0.68 3.39
CA THR A 559 -34.43 -1.65 3.35
C THR A 559 -35.26 -1.58 4.64
N PRO A 560 -36.60 -1.54 4.59
CA PRO A 560 -37.44 -1.60 5.79
C PRO A 560 -37.15 -2.89 6.59
N GLN A 561 -36.91 -2.78 7.90
CA GLN A 561 -36.60 -3.91 8.76
C GLN A 561 -37.75 -4.95 8.78
N ALA A 562 -38.98 -4.50 8.55
CA ALA A 562 -40.14 -5.38 8.42
C ALA A 562 -39.96 -6.43 7.29
N LEU A 563 -39.37 -6.04 6.15
CA LEU A 563 -39.12 -6.95 5.02
C LEU A 563 -37.92 -7.87 5.28
N GLU A 564 -36.89 -7.34 5.93
CA GLU A 564 -35.74 -8.15 6.37
C GLU A 564 -36.19 -9.23 7.36
N THR A 565 -37.05 -8.88 8.31
CA THR A 565 -37.60 -9.82 9.30
C THR A 565 -38.56 -10.84 8.68
N GLU A 566 -39.39 -10.42 7.73
CA GLU A 566 -40.42 -11.29 7.16
C GLU A 566 -39.82 -12.37 6.24
N TYR A 567 -38.86 -12.01 5.38
CA TYR A 567 -38.34 -12.94 4.38
C TYR A 567 -36.84 -12.75 4.04
N GLY A 568 -36.10 -11.99 4.83
CA GLY A 568 -34.66 -11.73 4.60
C GLY A 568 -34.38 -10.68 3.53
N GLY A 569 -35.34 -9.75 3.30
CA GLY A 569 -35.15 -8.62 2.40
C GLY A 569 -34.71 -9.05 1.00
N PHE A 570 -33.56 -8.55 0.56
CA PHE A 570 -33.05 -8.85 -0.79
C PHE A 570 -32.56 -10.29 -1.00
N LEU A 571 -32.55 -11.15 0.02
CA LEU A 571 -32.34 -12.58 -0.16
C LEU A 571 -33.57 -13.30 -0.77
N SER A 572 -34.77 -12.71 -0.65
CA SER A 572 -36.00 -13.24 -1.24
C SER A 572 -36.35 -12.51 -2.54
N SER A 573 -36.89 -13.25 -3.52
CA SER A 573 -37.45 -12.65 -4.73
C SER A 573 -38.72 -11.83 -4.47
N ASP A 574 -39.37 -12.01 -3.32
CA ASP A 574 -40.59 -11.28 -2.96
C ASP A 574 -40.34 -9.75 -2.87
N ILE A 575 -39.11 -9.34 -2.54
CA ILE A 575 -38.68 -7.94 -2.48
C ILE A 575 -38.88 -7.19 -3.80
N VAL A 576 -38.86 -7.91 -4.94
CA VAL A 576 -38.95 -7.31 -6.28
C VAL A 576 -40.30 -6.64 -6.49
N ASP A 577 -41.36 -7.32 -6.05
CA ASP A 577 -42.72 -6.82 -6.16
C ASP A 577 -42.99 -5.70 -5.14
N ASP A 578 -42.45 -5.83 -3.93
CA ASP A 578 -42.56 -4.79 -2.89
C ASP A 578 -41.82 -3.50 -3.32
N PHE A 579 -40.61 -3.62 -3.87
CA PHE A 579 -39.85 -2.49 -4.40
C PHE A 579 -40.55 -1.85 -5.60
N ARG A 580 -41.12 -2.64 -6.51
CA ARG A 580 -41.91 -2.13 -7.64
C ARG A 580 -43.09 -1.27 -7.14
N ASN A 581 -43.82 -1.75 -6.13
CA ASN A 581 -44.97 -1.04 -5.57
C ASN A 581 -44.54 0.26 -4.86
N TYR A 582 -43.44 0.20 -4.08
CA TYR A 582 -42.82 1.37 -3.46
C TYR A 582 -42.39 2.43 -4.49
N ALA A 583 -41.70 2.01 -5.55
CA ALA A 583 -41.29 2.89 -6.64
C ALA A 583 -42.50 3.54 -7.34
N GLN A 584 -43.56 2.76 -7.58
CA GLN A 584 -44.80 3.27 -8.17
C GLN A 584 -45.46 4.36 -7.31
N ILE A 585 -45.45 4.21 -5.98
CA ILE A 585 -45.92 5.24 -5.04
C ILE A 585 -45.05 6.50 -5.18
N CYS A 586 -43.73 6.36 -5.17
CA CYS A 586 -42.83 7.51 -5.33
C CYS A 586 -43.05 8.25 -6.66
N PHE A 587 -43.19 7.52 -7.77
CA PHE A 587 -43.47 8.13 -9.08
C PHE A 587 -44.80 8.87 -9.08
N LYS A 588 -45.84 8.29 -8.45
CA LYS A 588 -47.16 8.91 -8.35
C LYS A 588 -47.13 10.22 -7.57
N TYR A 589 -46.43 10.24 -6.44
CA TYR A 589 -46.46 11.39 -5.51
C TYR A 589 -45.48 12.50 -5.87
N PHE A 590 -44.36 12.18 -6.52
CA PHE A 590 -43.27 13.13 -6.72
C PHE A 590 -42.91 13.36 -8.20
N GLY A 591 -43.31 12.47 -9.10
CA GLY A 591 -42.86 12.49 -10.50
C GLY A 591 -43.44 13.61 -11.37
N ASP A 592 -44.45 14.32 -10.88
CA ASP A 592 -44.92 15.57 -11.48
C ASP A 592 -43.80 16.64 -11.49
N ARG A 593 -42.94 16.65 -10.46
CA ARG A 593 -41.82 17.58 -10.27
C ARG A 593 -40.45 16.94 -10.50
N VAL A 594 -40.24 15.69 -10.08
CA VAL A 594 -38.97 14.96 -10.21
C VAL A 594 -38.78 14.42 -11.62
N LYS A 595 -37.68 14.81 -12.27
CA LYS A 595 -37.36 14.42 -13.66
C LYS A 595 -36.15 13.51 -13.80
N HIS A 596 -35.38 13.31 -12.74
CA HIS A 596 -34.20 12.45 -12.74
C HIS A 596 -34.30 11.41 -11.64
N TRP A 597 -34.55 10.16 -12.03
CA TRP A 597 -34.74 9.04 -11.13
C TRP A 597 -33.54 8.08 -11.18
N ILE A 598 -33.12 7.64 -10.00
CA ILE A 598 -32.12 6.60 -9.80
C ILE A 598 -32.80 5.50 -9.01
N THR A 599 -32.86 4.27 -9.51
CA THR A 599 -33.51 3.18 -8.77
C THR A 599 -32.67 2.74 -7.59
N LEU A 600 -31.39 2.42 -7.82
CA LEU A 600 -30.49 1.83 -6.84
C LEU A 600 -29.19 2.63 -6.79
N ASN A 601 -28.67 2.83 -5.59
CA ASN A 601 -27.31 3.29 -5.37
C ASN A 601 -26.38 2.10 -5.10
N GLU A 602 -25.35 1.94 -5.94
CA GLU A 602 -24.19 1.07 -5.70
C GLU A 602 -24.56 -0.37 -5.28
N PRO A 603 -25.32 -1.12 -6.12
CA PRO A 603 -25.78 -2.46 -5.78
C PRO A 603 -24.63 -3.42 -5.45
N SER A 604 -23.50 -3.34 -6.17
CA SER A 604 -22.33 -4.18 -5.93
C SER A 604 -21.67 -3.92 -4.58
N ALA A 605 -21.64 -2.66 -4.11
CA ALA A 605 -21.15 -2.32 -2.77
C ALA A 605 -22.11 -2.83 -1.69
N TYR A 606 -23.42 -2.61 -1.85
CA TYR A 606 -24.43 -3.11 -0.91
C TYR A 606 -24.33 -4.63 -0.71
N SER A 607 -24.28 -5.39 -1.81
CA SER A 607 -24.18 -6.85 -1.74
C SER A 607 -22.85 -7.34 -1.17
N ARG A 608 -21.73 -6.68 -1.48
CA ARG A 608 -20.42 -7.06 -0.93
C ARG A 608 -20.33 -6.76 0.56
N GLU A 609 -20.59 -5.54 0.96
CA GLU A 609 -20.38 -5.09 2.35
C GLU A 609 -21.42 -5.68 3.30
N GLY A 610 -22.67 -5.86 2.85
CA GLY A 610 -23.76 -6.38 3.67
C GLY A 610 -23.86 -7.91 3.75
N TYR A 611 -23.39 -8.63 2.72
CA TYR A 611 -23.63 -10.09 2.58
C TYR A 611 -22.37 -10.92 2.25
N SER A 612 -21.20 -10.28 2.11
CA SER A 612 -19.92 -10.98 1.91
C SER A 612 -18.93 -10.68 3.03
N VAL A 613 -18.68 -9.38 3.26
CA VAL A 613 -17.78 -8.87 4.31
C VAL A 613 -18.52 -8.82 5.65
N GLY A 614 -19.80 -8.43 5.65
CA GLY A 614 -20.60 -8.29 6.87
C GLY A 614 -20.22 -7.06 7.70
N ALA A 615 -19.65 -6.04 7.06
CA ALA A 615 -19.33 -4.76 7.67
C ALA A 615 -20.54 -3.83 7.74
N PHE A 616 -21.44 -3.92 6.76
CA PHE A 616 -22.64 -3.06 6.66
C PHE A 616 -23.91 -3.87 6.96
N ALA A 617 -25.01 -3.18 7.29
CA ALA A 617 -26.30 -3.84 7.50
C ALA A 617 -26.69 -4.71 6.28
N PRO A 618 -27.18 -5.95 6.47
CA PRO A 618 -27.54 -6.61 7.74
C PRO A 618 -26.39 -7.39 8.42
N GLY A 619 -25.14 -7.17 8.06
CA GLY A 619 -23.95 -7.72 8.75
C GLY A 619 -23.66 -9.19 8.48
N ARG A 620 -24.05 -9.69 7.30
CA ARG A 620 -24.02 -11.12 6.97
C ARG A 620 -22.72 -11.54 6.29
N CYS A 621 -22.17 -12.67 6.73
CA CYS A 621 -20.97 -13.28 6.16
C CYS A 621 -20.81 -14.75 6.63
N SER A 622 -19.98 -15.51 5.91
CA SER A 622 -19.65 -16.91 6.24
C SER A 622 -18.90 -17.04 7.58
N SER A 623 -19.18 -18.13 8.31
CA SER A 623 -18.52 -18.40 9.58
C SER A 623 -17.01 -18.60 9.44
N GLY A 624 -16.24 -18.03 10.38
CA GLY A 624 -14.78 -18.10 10.42
C GLY A 624 -14.05 -17.06 9.56
N HIS A 625 -14.78 -16.16 8.89
CA HIS A 625 -14.19 -14.99 8.22
C HIS A 625 -13.93 -13.84 9.21
N ASP A 626 -14.90 -13.58 10.08
CA ASP A 626 -14.85 -12.58 11.14
C ASP A 626 -15.69 -13.13 12.32
N GLU A 627 -15.21 -12.95 13.56
CA GLU A 627 -15.95 -13.36 14.77
C GLU A 627 -17.25 -12.55 14.96
N THR A 628 -17.32 -11.38 14.33
CA THR A 628 -18.46 -10.46 14.38
C THR A 628 -19.47 -10.68 13.23
N CYS A 629 -19.33 -11.76 12.45
CA CYS A 629 -20.30 -12.13 11.41
C CYS A 629 -21.67 -12.48 12.01
N LEU A 630 -22.75 -11.89 11.49
CA LEU A 630 -24.13 -12.18 11.91
C LEU A 630 -24.74 -13.40 11.18
N GLY A 631 -23.89 -14.18 10.52
CA GLY A 631 -24.23 -15.39 9.77
C GLY A 631 -24.47 -15.16 8.28
N GLY A 632 -24.66 -16.24 7.53
CA GLY A 632 -24.89 -16.21 6.08
C GLY A 632 -23.88 -17.05 5.30
N ASP A 633 -23.83 -16.81 3.98
CA ASP A 633 -22.91 -17.48 3.06
C ASP A 633 -22.35 -16.49 2.03
N SER A 634 -21.14 -16.01 2.28
CA SER A 634 -20.41 -15.06 1.44
C SER A 634 -20.15 -15.57 0.01
N ALA A 635 -20.28 -16.88 -0.23
CA ALA A 635 -20.11 -17.47 -1.55
C ALA A 635 -21.39 -17.42 -2.42
N THR A 636 -22.56 -17.21 -1.81
CA THR A 636 -23.86 -17.28 -2.53
C THR A 636 -24.74 -16.05 -2.32
N GLU A 637 -24.83 -15.53 -1.10
CA GLU A 637 -25.74 -14.44 -0.75
C GLU A 637 -25.53 -13.15 -1.56
N PRO A 638 -24.29 -12.65 -1.78
CA PRO A 638 -24.07 -11.44 -2.59
C PRO A 638 -24.65 -11.55 -4.00
N TYR A 639 -24.60 -12.76 -4.59
CA TYR A 639 -25.15 -13.04 -5.92
C TYR A 639 -26.67 -13.08 -5.93
N ILE A 640 -27.28 -13.66 -4.91
CA ILE A 640 -28.74 -13.69 -4.74
C ILE A 640 -29.28 -12.26 -4.55
N VAL A 641 -28.65 -11.49 -3.66
CA VAL A 641 -29.02 -10.09 -3.37
C VAL A 641 -28.90 -9.24 -4.61
N THR A 642 -27.77 -9.29 -5.32
CA THR A 642 -27.58 -8.50 -6.55
C THR A 642 -28.56 -8.94 -7.65
N HIS A 643 -28.87 -10.24 -7.75
CA HIS A 643 -29.87 -10.73 -8.70
C HIS A 643 -31.26 -10.11 -8.43
N ASN A 644 -31.71 -10.11 -7.18
CA ASN A 644 -33.00 -9.52 -6.80
C ASN A 644 -32.99 -7.99 -6.95
N LEU A 645 -31.86 -7.31 -6.67
CA LEU A 645 -31.68 -5.88 -6.94
C LEU A 645 -31.86 -5.57 -8.44
N LEU A 646 -31.21 -6.33 -9.33
CA LEU A 646 -31.34 -6.13 -10.77
C LEU A 646 -32.78 -6.36 -11.26
N LEU A 647 -33.46 -7.38 -10.72
CA LEU A 647 -34.89 -7.61 -11.02
C LEU A 647 -35.77 -6.46 -10.51
N ALA A 648 -35.50 -5.94 -9.30
CA ALA A 648 -36.20 -4.81 -8.71
C ALA A 648 -35.98 -3.52 -9.53
N HIS A 649 -34.75 -3.25 -9.98
CA HIS A 649 -34.44 -2.19 -10.93
C HIS A 649 -35.26 -2.33 -12.21
N ALA A 650 -35.23 -3.51 -12.85
CA ALA A 650 -35.95 -3.76 -14.08
C ALA A 650 -37.47 -3.58 -13.91
N ALA A 651 -38.03 -4.04 -12.80
CA ALA A 651 -39.45 -3.91 -12.48
C ALA A 651 -39.86 -2.44 -12.27
N ALA A 652 -39.07 -1.65 -11.54
CA ALA A 652 -39.33 -0.23 -11.33
C ALA A 652 -39.20 0.58 -12.63
N VAL A 653 -38.18 0.31 -13.44
CA VAL A 653 -38.01 0.93 -14.76
C VAL A 653 -39.16 0.59 -15.70
N ASP A 654 -39.60 -0.67 -15.74
CA ASP A 654 -40.73 -1.10 -16.57
C ASP A 654 -42.02 -0.35 -16.21
N VAL A 655 -42.33 -0.23 -14.92
CA VAL A 655 -43.48 0.54 -14.44
C VAL A 655 -43.35 2.02 -14.79
N TYR A 656 -42.19 2.64 -14.56
CA TYR A 656 -41.98 4.06 -14.90
C TYR A 656 -42.20 4.32 -16.39
N ARG A 657 -41.56 3.54 -17.26
CA ARG A 657 -41.62 3.70 -18.71
C ARG A 657 -43.04 3.50 -19.26
N LYS A 658 -43.78 2.52 -18.74
CA LYS A 658 -45.13 2.19 -19.24
C LYS A 658 -46.23 3.10 -18.72
N GLN A 659 -46.09 3.64 -17.51
CA GLN A 659 -47.20 4.31 -16.81
C GLN A 659 -46.96 5.78 -16.52
N PHE A 660 -45.70 6.24 -16.44
CA PHE A 660 -45.38 7.58 -15.94
C PHE A 660 -44.52 8.41 -16.89
N GLN A 661 -43.61 7.80 -17.65
CA GLN A 661 -42.63 8.54 -18.44
C GLN A 661 -43.26 9.43 -19.52
N ASP A 662 -44.36 8.98 -20.13
CA ASP A 662 -45.06 9.76 -21.14
C ASP A 662 -45.71 11.04 -20.58
N ASP A 663 -46.19 11.02 -19.33
CA ASP A 663 -46.81 12.19 -18.72
C ASP A 663 -45.76 13.06 -18.00
N GLN A 664 -44.83 12.42 -17.30
CA GLN A 664 -43.86 13.09 -16.43
C GLN A 664 -42.62 13.57 -17.18
N LYS A 665 -42.31 13.00 -18.35
CA LYS A 665 -41.17 13.36 -19.20
C LYS A 665 -39.80 13.29 -18.51
N GLY A 666 -39.66 12.44 -17.47
CA GLY A 666 -38.40 12.22 -16.79
C GLY A 666 -37.55 11.10 -17.40
N VAL A 667 -36.37 10.93 -16.82
CA VAL A 667 -35.40 9.86 -17.13
C VAL A 667 -35.14 9.02 -15.88
N ILE A 668 -34.87 7.73 -16.08
CA ILE A 668 -34.62 6.78 -15.00
C ILE A 668 -33.40 5.91 -15.31
N GLY A 669 -32.56 5.69 -14.29
CA GLY A 669 -31.34 4.90 -14.39
C GLY A 669 -30.92 4.27 -13.06
N ILE A 670 -29.67 3.83 -12.99
CA ILE A 670 -29.02 3.21 -11.82
C ILE A 670 -27.65 3.87 -11.61
N THR A 671 -27.21 3.98 -10.34
CA THR A 671 -25.86 4.48 -10.01
C THR A 671 -24.96 3.29 -9.66
N LEU A 672 -23.87 3.13 -10.39
CA LEU A 672 -22.89 2.07 -10.17
C LEU A 672 -21.61 2.68 -9.58
N ILE A 673 -21.06 2.04 -8.55
CA ILE A 673 -19.73 2.37 -8.05
C ILE A 673 -18.69 1.77 -8.98
N SER A 674 -17.65 2.53 -9.28
CA SER A 674 -16.48 1.99 -9.96
C SER A 674 -15.23 2.73 -9.52
N ARG A 675 -14.15 1.97 -9.35
CA ARG A 675 -12.79 2.50 -9.32
C ARG A 675 -12.19 2.28 -10.70
N TRP A 676 -11.33 3.20 -11.12
CA TRP A 676 -10.47 2.90 -12.25
C TRP A 676 -9.36 1.95 -11.81
N PHE A 677 -9.09 0.93 -12.62
CA PHE A 677 -8.04 -0.05 -12.36
C PHE A 677 -6.99 0.07 -13.46
N GLU A 678 -5.73 0.19 -13.04
CA GLU A 678 -4.57 0.11 -13.93
C GLU A 678 -3.84 -1.22 -13.70
N PRO A 679 -3.23 -1.80 -14.74
CA PRO A 679 -2.55 -3.07 -14.60
C PRO A 679 -1.28 -2.86 -13.76
N TYR A 680 -1.06 -3.76 -12.79
CA TYR A 680 0.13 -3.71 -11.93
C TYR A 680 1.44 -3.75 -12.73
N SER A 681 1.45 -4.46 -13.87
CA SER A 681 2.54 -4.46 -14.83
C SER A 681 2.03 -4.55 -16.27
N ASN A 682 2.94 -4.42 -17.24
CA ASN A 682 2.63 -4.60 -18.67
C ASN A 682 2.30 -6.04 -19.07
N SER A 683 2.23 -6.99 -18.13
CA SER A 683 1.90 -8.38 -18.41
C SER A 683 0.46 -8.54 -18.92
N GLU A 684 0.25 -9.47 -19.84
CA GLU A 684 -1.10 -9.84 -20.30
C GLU A 684 -1.95 -10.47 -19.18
N ALA A 685 -1.34 -10.93 -18.09
CA ALA A 685 -2.07 -11.42 -16.92
C ALA A 685 -2.70 -10.26 -16.14
N ASP A 686 -1.95 -9.18 -15.92
CA ASP A 686 -2.39 -8.00 -15.18
C ASP A 686 -3.39 -7.17 -15.96
N LYS A 687 -3.18 -7.01 -17.28
CA LYS A 687 -4.20 -6.40 -18.16
C LYS A 687 -5.52 -7.17 -18.11
N ARG A 688 -5.47 -8.50 -18.11
CA ARG A 688 -6.67 -9.33 -17.92
C ARG A 688 -7.23 -9.25 -16.50
N ALA A 689 -6.40 -9.00 -15.49
CA ALA A 689 -6.84 -8.81 -14.11
C ALA A 689 -7.63 -7.50 -13.95
N VAL A 690 -7.19 -6.41 -14.60
CA VAL A 690 -7.94 -5.15 -14.69
C VAL A 690 -9.32 -5.38 -15.28
N GLN A 691 -9.40 -6.09 -16.41
CA GLN A 691 -10.71 -6.39 -17.02
C GLN A 691 -11.60 -7.19 -16.06
N ARG A 692 -11.06 -8.21 -15.37
CA ARG A 692 -11.84 -8.97 -14.36
C ARG A 692 -12.29 -8.08 -13.20
N ALA A 693 -11.44 -7.17 -12.71
CA ALA A 693 -11.79 -6.27 -11.62
C ALA A 693 -12.92 -5.31 -12.05
N LEU A 694 -12.85 -4.76 -13.27
CA LEU A 694 -13.92 -3.94 -13.85
C LEU A 694 -15.20 -4.75 -14.07
N ASP A 695 -15.11 -5.99 -14.58
CA ASP A 695 -16.27 -6.86 -14.77
C ASP A 695 -16.98 -7.15 -13.44
N PHE A 696 -16.23 -7.38 -12.36
CA PHE A 696 -16.82 -7.67 -11.04
C PHE A 696 -17.32 -6.44 -10.29
N LEU A 697 -16.70 -5.25 -10.47
CA LEU A 697 -17.11 -4.04 -9.74
C LEU A 697 -18.17 -3.22 -10.48
N PHE A 698 -18.02 -3.11 -11.81
CA PHE A 698 -18.84 -2.26 -12.68
C PHE A 698 -19.69 -3.05 -13.69
N GLY A 699 -19.19 -4.18 -14.20
CA GLY A 699 -19.89 -4.97 -15.20
C GLY A 699 -21.05 -5.82 -14.67
N TRP A 700 -20.91 -6.33 -13.44
CA TRP A 700 -21.93 -7.04 -12.66
C TRP A 700 -22.93 -6.05 -12.06
#